data_AF-A0A6N2CM37-F1
#
_entry.id   AF-A0A6N2CM37-F1
#
_cell.length_a   1.000
_cell.length_b   1.000
_cell.length_c   1.000
_cell.angle_alpha   90.00
_cell.angle_beta   90.00
_cell.angle_gamma   90.00
#
_symmetry.space_group_name_H-M   'P 1'
#
loop_
_entity.id
_entity.type
_entity.pdbx_description
1 polymer ?
#
loop_
_entity_poly.entity_id
_entity_poly.type
_entity_poly.pdbx_seq_one_letter_code
_entity_poly.pdbx_strand_id
1 'polypeptide(L)'
;HTPNIDRLAEKGMLMSEGYAASPLCSPTRAATLSGQTVSRIRITSPTGHLPQIILNPTVSKTDSPGFPATNPGNRSRLPLDTVTYAQIFKDAGYATAHLGKWHLGNAPFIPENFGFDLVIGGRGTPGPPQSLFFGPWDPESDNVPAPQDRPNPNAIRPNIDDVLGDYAVQFIEQNRDRPFLINFWLYNPHAPFDGEPEAVAAARERAEMGMYQRSAIMAAMMKTIDDNVGKVIDALEREGLWENTLVILTSDNGGNMYDRPEGVNPTDNHPLRAGKGNNYEGGSRVPLIAAWPGVIEPGSYSDAVSISYDWFPTFLEIAGLPEPEGWTLDGKSLMPALRGEAFERGPVFSSFPHTVVATGNYSNVWVRDGKWKLLRFFNKGPEQTDEFELYDLSRDVGEQFNRVHEYPKVAERLKEILARQLADEDALLPLKNPDYDPDFLQAGFRMVDGGLLVGGPNHTQSTFTARSHRVTLRYDLAFQGAPGDTLAFSVLSNSAISVTAGIGHTPAFGPPVRIVPDLNSQEIRLPLGRRVESGELTVIFDLEQPGRTHISNPRMIDGDHDSYTPPVLIEGTPEFSFEANAENPFGDWFPANDIAEIKVVDGQLHLTSAGEDPYLVANRKHFLAGTVGEVVLRIRSDQAGHAQIFWNSGDESFSEERQVTQTLKGTGDVETLRFKLSEHPNWGSQRISELRIDPINRGNTRMVIEAFEVHP
;
A
#
# COMPACT_ATOMS: atom_id res chain seq x y z
N HIS A 1 -0.84 -15.51 14.37
CA HIS A 1 -1.57 -16.52 15.16
C HIS A 1 -2.45 -15.78 16.15
N THR A 2 -3.76 -15.99 16.09
CA THR A 2 -4.76 -15.26 16.89
C THR A 2 -5.82 -16.22 17.42
N PRO A 3 -5.44 -17.17 18.31
CA PRO A 3 -6.32 -18.25 18.74
C PRO A 3 -7.57 -17.78 19.50
N ASN A 4 -7.54 -16.64 20.21
CA ASN A 4 -8.72 -16.13 20.90
C ASN A 4 -9.70 -15.44 19.95
N ILE A 5 -9.19 -14.76 18.91
CA ILE A 5 -10.02 -14.24 17.83
C ILE A 5 -10.62 -15.40 17.02
N ASP A 6 -9.85 -16.45 16.76
CA ASP A 6 -10.35 -17.67 16.11
C ASP A 6 -11.45 -18.31 16.97
N ARG A 7 -11.25 -18.41 18.30
CA ARG A 7 -12.27 -18.86 19.26
C ARG A 7 -13.54 -17.98 19.24
N LEU A 8 -13.40 -16.66 19.09
CA LEU A 8 -14.55 -15.76 18.95
C LEU A 8 -15.32 -16.03 17.66
N ALA A 9 -14.61 -16.27 16.55
CA ALA A 9 -15.22 -16.62 15.27
C ALA A 9 -15.96 -17.97 15.35
N GLU A 10 -15.38 -18.99 15.98
CA GLU A 10 -16.03 -20.28 16.22
C GLU A 10 -17.32 -20.16 17.04
N LYS A 11 -17.38 -19.20 17.97
CA LYS A 11 -18.55 -18.94 18.81
C LYS A 11 -19.58 -18.01 18.16
N GLY A 12 -19.26 -17.41 17.02
CA GLY A 12 -20.08 -16.38 16.39
C GLY A 12 -20.20 -16.55 14.88
N MET A 13 -20.30 -15.43 14.19
CA MET A 13 -20.40 -15.33 12.75
C MET A 13 -19.22 -14.53 12.20
N LEU A 14 -18.54 -15.08 11.19
CA LEU A 14 -17.58 -14.33 10.38
C LEU A 14 -18.33 -13.59 9.27
N MET A 15 -18.22 -12.26 9.24
CA MET A 15 -18.82 -11.43 8.19
C MET A 15 -17.74 -10.98 7.22
N SER A 16 -17.76 -11.53 6.01
CA SER A 16 -16.70 -11.30 5.02
C SER A 16 -16.74 -9.90 4.42
N GLU A 17 -17.90 -9.27 4.32
CA GLU A 17 -18.11 -7.98 3.63
C GLU A 17 -18.28 -6.81 4.62
N GLY A 18 -17.39 -6.74 5.62
CA GLY A 18 -17.33 -5.66 6.61
C GLY A 18 -16.49 -4.45 6.14
N TYR A 19 -17.07 -3.25 6.24
CA TYR A 19 -16.42 -2.00 5.81
C TYR A 19 -16.24 -0.98 6.94
N ALA A 20 -15.09 -0.33 6.93
CA ALA A 20 -14.88 0.93 7.61
C ALA A 20 -15.60 2.06 6.85
N ALA A 21 -16.21 3.00 7.57
CA ALA A 21 -16.86 4.17 6.97
C ALA A 21 -15.88 5.12 6.25
N SER A 22 -14.58 5.00 6.55
CA SER A 22 -13.49 5.71 5.89
C SER A 22 -12.20 4.88 5.96
N PRO A 23 -11.20 5.15 5.10
CA PRO A 23 -9.91 4.47 5.16
C PRO A 23 -8.99 5.02 6.28
N LEU A 24 -9.53 5.83 7.19
CA LEU A 24 -8.85 6.47 8.31
C LEU A 24 -9.68 6.44 9.61
N CYS A 25 -8.94 6.40 10.71
CA CYS A 25 -9.39 6.36 12.10
C CYS A 25 -10.51 7.35 12.53
N SER A 26 -10.21 8.63 12.80
CA SER A 26 -11.21 9.57 13.38
C SER A 26 -12.53 9.63 12.59
N PRO A 27 -12.53 9.68 11.24
CA PRO A 27 -13.76 9.62 10.46
C PRO A 27 -14.62 8.38 10.76
N THR A 28 -14.02 7.19 10.77
CA THR A 28 -14.74 5.94 11.06
C THR A 28 -15.27 5.93 12.48
N ARG A 29 -14.47 6.34 13.46
CA ARG A 29 -14.87 6.40 14.88
C ARG A 29 -16.05 7.34 15.11
N ALA A 30 -16.04 8.50 14.46
CA ALA A 30 -17.14 9.44 14.50
C ALA A 30 -18.41 8.86 13.84
N ALA A 31 -18.28 8.21 12.69
CA ALA A 31 -19.38 7.56 11.99
C ALA A 31 -20.01 6.44 12.82
N THR A 32 -19.20 5.58 13.46
CA THR A 32 -19.68 4.53 14.37
C THR A 32 -20.47 5.12 15.54
N LEU A 33 -19.94 6.16 16.19
CA LEU A 33 -20.59 6.78 17.36
C LEU A 33 -21.89 7.48 17.04
N SER A 34 -22.01 8.08 15.86
CA SER A 34 -23.13 8.94 15.46
C SER A 34 -24.17 8.25 14.57
N GLY A 35 -23.83 7.11 13.98
CA GLY A 35 -24.67 6.43 12.98
C GLY A 35 -24.78 7.19 11.66
N GLN A 36 -23.92 8.19 11.44
CA GLN A 36 -23.91 9.04 10.25
C GLN A 36 -22.76 8.69 9.32
N THR A 37 -22.92 8.98 8.03
CA THR A 37 -21.80 8.90 7.09
C THR A 37 -20.72 9.93 7.43
N VAL A 38 -19.51 9.66 6.95
CA VAL A 38 -18.33 10.53 7.12
C VAL A 38 -18.55 11.94 6.54
N SER A 39 -19.25 12.03 5.41
CA SER A 39 -19.55 13.31 4.76
C SER A 39 -20.56 14.14 5.58
N ARG A 40 -21.61 13.52 6.13
CA ARG A 40 -22.63 14.23 6.94
C ARG A 40 -22.04 14.81 8.22
N ILE A 41 -21.24 14.03 8.94
CA ILE A 41 -20.58 14.49 10.17
C ILE A 41 -19.40 15.45 9.90
N ARG A 42 -18.89 15.46 8.66
CA ARG A 42 -17.78 16.29 8.14
C ARG A 42 -16.43 16.05 8.80
N ILE A 43 -16.25 14.94 9.52
CA ILE A 43 -14.95 14.51 10.04
C ILE A 43 -14.33 13.58 9.00
N THR A 44 -13.65 14.14 8.01
CA THR A 44 -13.13 13.41 6.84
C THR A 44 -11.62 13.15 6.89
N SER A 45 -10.93 13.60 7.96
CA SER A 45 -9.49 13.47 8.15
C SER A 45 -9.16 13.39 9.65
N PRO A 46 -8.08 12.71 10.07
CA PRO A 46 -7.79 12.40 11.47
C PRO A 46 -7.12 13.55 12.26
N THR A 47 -7.71 14.74 12.23
CA THR A 47 -7.14 15.99 12.79
C THR A 47 -7.48 16.23 14.27
N GLY A 48 -8.09 15.26 14.94
CA GLY A 48 -8.52 15.29 16.36
C GLY A 48 -7.45 15.70 17.39
N HIS A 49 -6.19 15.46 17.08
CA HIS A 49 -5.04 15.75 17.95
C HIS A 49 -4.39 17.11 17.67
N LEU A 50 -4.70 17.75 16.54
CA LEU A 50 -4.07 19.01 16.15
C LEU A 50 -4.56 20.16 17.04
N PRO A 51 -3.74 21.19 17.33
CA PRO A 51 -4.12 22.27 18.24
C PRO A 51 -5.30 23.12 17.74
N GLN A 52 -5.47 23.24 16.42
CA GLN A 52 -6.55 24.02 15.83
C GLN A 52 -7.88 23.29 15.94
N ILE A 53 -8.88 23.97 16.52
CA ILE A 53 -10.26 23.49 16.59
C ILE A 53 -11.07 24.10 15.44
N ILE A 54 -11.51 23.26 14.54
CA ILE A 54 -12.41 23.55 13.42
C ILE A 54 -13.71 22.75 13.65
N LEU A 55 -14.82 23.45 13.94
CA LEU A 55 -16.15 22.85 14.07
C LEU A 55 -17.02 23.08 12.84
N ASN A 56 -16.85 24.22 12.16
CA ASN A 56 -17.62 24.59 10.98
C ASN A 56 -16.67 24.69 9.78
N PRO A 57 -16.28 23.56 9.17
CA PRO A 57 -15.43 23.59 8.00
C PRO A 57 -16.15 24.23 6.80
N THR A 58 -15.35 24.74 5.85
CA THR A 58 -15.82 25.30 4.58
C THR A 58 -15.06 24.67 3.43
N VAL A 59 -15.56 24.78 2.20
CA VAL A 59 -14.81 24.38 1.01
C VAL A 59 -13.51 25.20 0.89
N SER A 60 -12.43 24.55 0.46
CA SER A 60 -11.21 25.28 0.07
C SER A 60 -11.34 25.75 -1.38
N LYS A 61 -10.86 26.96 -1.67
CA LYS A 61 -10.93 27.56 -3.02
C LYS A 61 -9.65 27.38 -3.84
N THR A 62 -8.56 27.03 -3.18
CA THR A 62 -7.27 26.76 -3.80
C THR A 62 -6.50 25.75 -2.95
N ASP A 63 -5.48 25.14 -3.53
CA ASP A 63 -4.54 24.26 -2.86
C ASP A 63 -3.18 24.33 -3.57
N SER A 64 -2.23 23.52 -3.12
CA SER A 64 -0.93 23.37 -3.78
C SER A 64 -1.11 23.17 -5.30
N PRO A 65 -0.38 23.91 -6.15
CA PRO A 65 -0.50 23.79 -7.61
C PRO A 65 -0.25 22.39 -8.18
N GLY A 66 0.41 21.50 -7.42
CA GLY A 66 0.57 20.09 -7.78
C GLY A 66 -0.66 19.21 -7.50
N PHE A 67 -1.71 19.76 -6.90
CA PHE A 67 -2.95 19.05 -6.65
C PHE A 67 -4.02 19.48 -7.65
N PRO A 68 -4.62 18.54 -8.40
CA PRO A 68 -5.64 18.86 -9.37
C PRO A 68 -6.99 19.22 -8.73
N ALA A 69 -7.16 18.90 -7.44
CA ALA A 69 -8.34 19.22 -6.64
C ALA A 69 -7.91 19.83 -5.31
N THR A 70 -8.75 20.72 -4.77
CA THR A 70 -8.54 21.26 -3.43
C THR A 70 -8.89 20.24 -2.35
N ASN A 71 -8.18 20.21 -1.23
CA ASN A 71 -8.64 19.52 -0.03
C ASN A 71 -9.71 20.37 0.68
N PRO A 72 -10.98 19.93 0.77
CA PRO A 72 -12.02 20.67 1.46
C PRO A 72 -11.74 20.73 2.96
N GLY A 73 -12.31 21.73 3.65
CA GLY A 73 -12.23 21.79 5.10
C GLY A 73 -12.81 20.54 5.75
N ASN A 74 -12.20 20.13 6.85
CA ASN A 74 -12.67 19.02 7.68
C ASN A 74 -12.99 19.51 9.08
N ARG A 75 -14.02 18.93 9.69
CA ARG A 75 -14.29 19.10 11.11
C ARG A 75 -13.23 18.34 11.89
N SER A 76 -12.62 19.03 12.83
CA SER A 76 -11.49 18.51 13.61
C SER A 76 -11.90 17.78 14.89
N ARG A 77 -13.15 17.90 15.33
CA ARG A 77 -13.66 17.34 16.60
C ARG A 77 -15.06 16.80 16.39
N LEU A 78 -15.43 15.78 17.17
CA LEU A 78 -16.83 15.41 17.32
C LEU A 78 -17.56 16.56 18.05
N PRO A 79 -18.60 17.17 17.46
CA PRO A 79 -19.36 18.24 18.12
C PRO A 79 -19.98 17.77 19.43
N LEU A 80 -19.97 18.60 20.47
CA LEU A 80 -20.52 18.23 21.79
C LEU A 80 -22.03 17.99 21.78
N ASP A 81 -22.74 18.50 20.78
CA ASP A 81 -24.17 18.28 20.52
C ASP A 81 -24.44 17.06 19.60
N THR A 82 -23.42 16.27 19.28
CA THR A 82 -23.60 15.03 18.52
C THR A 82 -24.34 14.01 19.35
N VAL A 83 -25.43 13.47 18.82
CA VAL A 83 -26.12 12.31 19.41
C VAL A 83 -25.23 11.07 19.23
N THR A 84 -24.90 10.40 20.33
CA THR A 84 -24.10 9.16 20.31
C THR A 84 -24.90 7.97 20.86
N TYR A 85 -24.62 6.76 20.35
CA TYR A 85 -25.25 5.56 20.90
C TYR A 85 -24.92 5.39 22.40
N ALA A 86 -23.72 5.79 22.82
CA ALA A 86 -23.29 5.69 24.21
C ALA A 86 -24.12 6.59 25.14
N GLN A 87 -24.42 7.82 24.73
CA GLN A 87 -25.30 8.71 25.49
C GLN A 87 -26.70 8.12 25.61
N ILE A 88 -27.26 7.59 24.52
CA ILE A 88 -28.58 6.94 24.53
C ILE A 88 -28.60 5.72 25.47
N PHE A 89 -27.55 4.89 25.45
CA PHE A 89 -27.41 3.74 26.34
C PHE A 89 -27.31 4.15 27.81
N LYS A 90 -26.49 5.16 28.10
CA LYS A 90 -26.37 5.73 29.45
C LYS A 90 -27.70 6.26 29.96
N ASP A 91 -28.43 7.00 29.13
CA ASP A 91 -29.76 7.53 29.48
C ASP A 91 -30.80 6.43 29.68
N ALA A 92 -30.63 5.28 29.00
CA ALA A 92 -31.42 4.06 29.18
C ALA A 92 -31.00 3.22 30.41
N GLY A 93 -29.99 3.66 31.18
CA GLY A 93 -29.56 3.01 32.43
C GLY A 93 -28.46 1.96 32.27
N TYR A 94 -27.82 1.87 31.10
CA TYR A 94 -26.64 1.01 30.92
C TYR A 94 -25.43 1.60 31.66
N ALA A 95 -24.59 0.73 32.20
CA ALA A 95 -23.22 1.11 32.55
C ALA A 95 -22.41 1.33 31.26
N THR A 96 -21.69 2.43 31.14
CA THR A 96 -20.94 2.74 29.91
C THR A 96 -19.44 2.91 30.17
N ALA A 97 -18.61 2.21 29.39
CA ALA A 97 -17.15 2.32 29.46
C ALA A 97 -16.53 2.59 28.09
N HIS A 98 -15.54 3.48 28.05
CA HIS A 98 -14.64 3.68 26.92
C HIS A 98 -13.20 3.38 27.34
N LEU A 99 -12.58 2.39 26.70
CA LEU A 99 -11.25 1.90 27.04
C LEU A 99 -10.35 2.02 25.82
N GLY A 100 -9.36 2.91 25.89
CA GLY A 100 -8.33 3.07 24.87
C GLY A 100 -8.46 4.30 23.98
N LYS A 101 -8.07 4.17 22.72
CA LYS A 101 -7.97 5.27 21.75
C LYS A 101 -9.31 5.98 21.58
N TRP A 102 -9.29 7.32 21.58
CA TRP A 102 -10.46 8.15 21.26
C TRP A 102 -10.28 8.89 19.93
N HIS A 103 -9.27 9.77 19.86
CA HIS A 103 -8.85 10.46 18.63
C HIS A 103 -9.95 11.31 17.95
N LEU A 104 -10.96 11.75 18.71
CA LEU A 104 -12.01 12.68 18.26
C LEU A 104 -11.90 14.06 18.92
N GLY A 105 -10.87 14.26 19.74
CA GLY A 105 -10.56 15.55 20.33
C GLY A 105 -9.90 15.50 21.69
N ASN A 106 -9.33 16.63 22.08
CA ASN A 106 -8.96 16.94 23.47
C ASN A 106 -10.15 17.60 24.19
N ALA A 107 -10.07 17.71 25.51
CA ALA A 107 -11.11 18.34 26.33
C ALA A 107 -11.52 19.72 25.76
N PRO A 108 -12.83 20.02 25.66
CA PRO A 108 -13.96 19.24 26.18
C PRO A 108 -14.44 18.08 25.28
N PHE A 109 -13.82 17.80 24.14
CA PHE A 109 -14.26 16.78 23.19
C PHE A 109 -13.75 15.36 23.53
N ILE A 110 -13.96 14.93 24.78
CA ILE A 110 -13.49 13.66 25.37
C ILE A 110 -14.67 12.71 25.66
N PRO A 111 -14.47 11.38 25.74
CA PRO A 111 -15.55 10.40 25.84
C PRO A 111 -16.53 10.64 26.99
N GLU A 112 -16.07 11.20 28.11
CA GLU A 112 -16.89 11.55 29.27
C GLU A 112 -18.09 12.45 28.89
N ASN A 113 -17.91 13.30 27.88
CA ASN A 113 -18.96 14.21 27.37
C ASN A 113 -19.80 13.60 26.23
N PHE A 114 -19.61 12.31 25.95
CA PHE A 114 -20.33 11.55 24.90
C PHE A 114 -21.01 10.29 25.44
N GLY A 115 -21.31 10.28 26.74
CA GLY A 115 -22.13 9.24 27.35
C GLY A 115 -21.36 8.07 27.96
N PHE A 116 -20.07 8.23 28.27
CA PHE A 116 -19.28 7.20 28.97
C PHE A 116 -19.08 7.52 30.46
N ASP A 117 -19.35 6.56 31.34
CA ASP A 117 -19.18 6.68 32.79
C ASP A 117 -17.75 6.38 33.24
N LEU A 118 -17.14 5.33 32.68
CA LEU A 118 -15.74 4.97 32.89
C LEU A 118 -14.95 5.27 31.63
N VAL A 119 -13.86 6.01 31.76
CA VAL A 119 -12.92 6.24 30.66
C VAL A 119 -11.52 5.89 31.15
N ILE A 120 -10.81 5.03 30.43
CA ILE A 120 -9.37 4.76 30.63
C ILE A 120 -8.66 5.00 29.30
N GLY A 121 -7.62 5.83 29.32
CA GLY A 121 -7.11 6.47 28.12
C GLY A 121 -8.11 7.50 27.61
N GLY A 122 -8.58 7.34 26.37
CA GLY A 122 -9.69 8.13 25.84
C GLY A 122 -9.33 9.60 25.60
N ARG A 123 -8.10 9.88 25.19
CA ARG A 123 -7.63 11.24 24.91
C ARG A 123 -7.45 11.48 23.41
N GLY A 124 -7.18 12.73 23.03
CA GLY A 124 -7.19 13.16 21.63
C GLY A 124 -6.07 12.57 20.76
N THR A 125 -5.13 11.82 21.33
CA THR A 125 -3.96 11.29 20.65
C THR A 125 -4.32 10.26 19.56
N PRO A 126 -3.55 10.23 18.45
CA PRO A 126 -3.79 9.30 17.34
C PRO A 126 -3.30 7.87 17.59
N GLY A 127 -2.47 7.68 18.62
CA GLY A 127 -1.94 6.40 19.09
C GLY A 127 -1.84 6.43 20.62
N PRO A 128 -1.07 5.51 21.23
CA PRO A 128 -0.94 5.48 22.68
C PRO A 128 -0.38 6.83 23.20
N PRO A 129 -0.73 7.24 24.43
CA PRO A 129 -0.23 8.47 25.01
C PRO A 129 1.29 8.53 25.00
N GLN A 130 1.84 9.71 24.67
CA GLN A 130 3.29 9.93 24.53
C GLN A 130 3.98 9.01 23.51
N SER A 131 3.21 8.33 22.64
CA SER A 131 3.69 7.30 21.72
C SER A 131 4.34 6.11 22.42
N LEU A 132 3.87 5.77 23.63
CA LEU A 132 4.43 4.69 24.46
C LEU A 132 3.43 3.53 24.59
N PHE A 133 3.73 2.38 23.97
CA PHE A 133 2.98 1.14 24.21
C PHE A 133 3.26 0.55 25.59
N PHE A 134 4.44 0.83 26.15
CA PHE A 134 4.85 0.38 27.47
C PHE A 134 5.08 1.60 28.37
N GLY A 135 4.55 1.57 29.60
CA GLY A 135 4.49 2.74 30.47
C GLY A 135 5.86 3.33 30.91
N PRO A 136 5.87 4.22 31.91
CA PRO A 136 4.72 4.79 32.57
C PRO A 136 3.99 5.78 31.66
N TRP A 137 2.70 5.97 31.93
CA TRP A 137 1.88 7.04 31.38
C TRP A 137 1.48 7.98 32.51
N ASP A 138 1.04 9.19 32.18
CA ASP A 138 0.59 10.17 33.17
C ASP A 138 -0.88 9.93 33.53
N PRO A 139 -1.22 9.58 34.78
CA PRO A 139 -2.60 9.32 35.17
C PRO A 139 -3.53 10.53 35.03
N GLU A 140 -3.01 11.76 35.10
CA GLU A 140 -3.81 12.98 35.00
C GLU A 140 -4.04 13.36 33.53
N SER A 141 -2.97 13.44 32.72
CA SER A 141 -3.10 13.90 31.33
C SER A 141 -3.56 12.79 30.39
N ASP A 142 -3.06 11.58 30.59
CA ASP A 142 -3.29 10.45 29.69
C ASP A 142 -4.51 9.64 30.12
N ASN A 143 -4.94 9.81 31.39
CA ASN A 143 -6.03 9.08 32.02
C ASN A 143 -5.84 7.56 31.95
N VAL A 144 -4.58 7.13 32.01
CA VAL A 144 -4.19 5.73 32.14
C VAL A 144 -3.61 5.55 33.53
N PRO A 145 -4.23 4.73 34.39
CA PRO A 145 -3.72 4.46 35.72
C PRO A 145 -2.28 3.98 35.69
N ALA A 146 -1.43 4.57 36.52
CA ALA A 146 -0.08 4.06 36.71
C ALA A 146 -0.18 2.68 37.37
N PRO A 147 0.55 1.66 36.89
CA PRO A 147 0.60 0.38 37.58
C PRO A 147 1.06 0.60 39.03
N GLN A 148 0.21 0.24 40.00
CA GLN A 148 0.59 0.27 41.41
C GLN A 148 1.71 -0.76 41.63
N ASP A 149 2.78 -0.34 42.30
CA ASP A 149 3.91 -1.14 42.77
C ASP A 149 4.62 -2.04 41.74
N ARG A 150 5.68 -1.50 41.11
CA ARG A 150 6.86 -2.32 40.77
C ARG A 150 8.13 -1.62 41.27
N PRO A 151 8.68 -1.98 42.43
CA PRO A 151 9.90 -1.36 42.99
C PRO A 151 11.18 -1.69 42.22
N ASN A 152 11.08 -2.30 41.03
CA ASN A 152 12.22 -2.74 40.23
C ASN A 152 12.34 -1.92 38.93
N PRO A 153 13.38 -1.09 38.77
CA PRO A 153 13.69 -0.36 37.53
C PRO A 153 13.89 -1.27 36.30
N ASN A 154 14.16 -2.55 36.51
CA ASN A 154 14.38 -3.56 35.46
C ASN A 154 13.13 -4.41 35.17
N ALA A 155 11.97 -4.12 35.77
CA ALA A 155 10.74 -4.84 35.45
C ALA A 155 10.24 -4.44 34.06
N ILE A 156 9.79 -5.43 33.27
CA ILE A 156 9.03 -5.19 32.04
C ILE A 156 7.84 -4.30 32.42
N ARG A 157 7.74 -3.14 31.75
CA ARG A 157 6.65 -2.20 31.98
C ARG A 157 5.39 -2.76 31.30
N PRO A 158 4.19 -2.59 31.89
CA PRO A 158 2.99 -3.17 31.29
C PRO A 158 2.72 -2.53 29.92
N ASN A 159 2.17 -3.32 29.00
CA ASN A 159 1.60 -2.80 27.77
C ASN A 159 0.29 -2.04 28.09
N ILE A 160 0.03 -0.94 27.40
CA ILE A 160 -1.18 -0.14 27.62
C ILE A 160 -2.45 -0.93 27.37
N ASP A 161 -2.48 -1.75 26.32
CA ASP A 161 -3.68 -2.50 25.95
C ASP A 161 -3.97 -3.63 26.93
N ASP A 162 -2.94 -4.17 27.61
CA ASP A 162 -3.14 -5.11 28.72
C ASP A 162 -3.79 -4.44 29.93
N VAL A 163 -3.38 -3.21 30.26
CA VAL A 163 -4.02 -2.42 31.31
C VAL A 163 -5.48 -2.17 30.93
N LEU A 164 -5.77 -1.81 29.69
CA LEU A 164 -7.15 -1.62 29.22
C LEU A 164 -7.96 -2.92 29.32
N GLY A 165 -7.37 -4.08 28.97
CA GLY A 165 -8.02 -5.37 29.12
C GLY A 165 -8.34 -5.73 30.57
N ASP A 166 -7.43 -5.43 31.50
CA ASP A 166 -7.66 -5.64 32.93
C ASP A 166 -8.82 -4.76 33.43
N TYR A 167 -8.93 -3.52 32.96
CA TYR A 167 -10.07 -2.64 33.25
C TYR A 167 -11.36 -3.10 32.59
N ALA A 168 -11.31 -3.69 31.40
CA ALA A 168 -12.49 -4.29 30.77
C ALA A 168 -13.04 -5.43 31.62
N VAL A 169 -12.17 -6.33 32.10
CA VAL A 169 -12.53 -7.42 33.01
C VAL A 169 -13.15 -6.87 34.30
N GLN A 170 -12.49 -5.90 34.95
CA GLN A 170 -13.02 -5.29 36.18
C GLN A 170 -14.38 -4.64 35.97
N PHE A 171 -14.58 -3.96 34.84
CA PHE A 171 -15.86 -3.33 34.53
C PHE A 171 -16.97 -4.37 34.31
N ILE A 172 -16.68 -5.49 33.64
CA ILE A 172 -17.62 -6.61 33.50
C ILE A 172 -18.01 -7.16 34.87
N GLU A 173 -17.04 -7.45 35.73
CA GLU A 173 -17.27 -8.01 37.08
C GLU A 173 -18.09 -7.07 37.97
N GLN A 174 -17.80 -5.77 37.94
CA GLN A 174 -18.51 -4.76 38.74
C GLN A 174 -19.94 -4.51 38.26
N ASN A 175 -20.24 -4.80 37.00
CA ASN A 175 -21.53 -4.51 36.37
C ASN A 175 -22.33 -5.77 36.03
N ARG A 176 -21.96 -6.95 36.53
CA ARG A 176 -22.63 -8.23 36.22
C ARG A 176 -24.15 -8.25 36.46
N ASP A 177 -24.65 -7.40 37.36
CA ASP A 177 -26.06 -7.32 37.74
C ASP A 177 -26.86 -6.23 36.98
N ARG A 178 -26.24 -5.55 35.99
CA ARG A 178 -26.90 -4.53 35.15
C ARG A 178 -26.39 -4.56 33.71
N PRO A 179 -27.18 -4.13 32.71
CA PRO A 179 -26.71 -4.11 31.33
C PRO A 179 -25.57 -3.10 31.17
N PHE A 180 -24.61 -3.41 30.28
CA PHE A 180 -23.45 -2.57 30.07
C PHE A 180 -23.08 -2.46 28.59
N LEU A 181 -22.35 -1.39 28.27
CA LEU A 181 -21.76 -1.08 26.98
C LEU A 181 -20.27 -0.81 27.19
N ILE A 182 -19.42 -1.53 26.46
CA ILE A 182 -17.97 -1.30 26.46
C ILE A 182 -17.52 -0.97 25.05
N ASN A 183 -16.99 0.24 24.87
CA ASN A 183 -16.13 0.58 23.74
C ASN A 183 -14.69 0.17 24.07
N PHE A 184 -14.27 -1.00 23.58
CA PHE A 184 -12.90 -1.48 23.78
C PHE A 184 -12.03 -1.16 22.56
N TRP A 185 -11.53 0.07 22.49
CA TRP A 185 -10.82 0.62 21.34
C TRP A 185 -9.31 0.61 21.58
N LEU A 186 -8.70 -0.56 21.43
CA LEU A 186 -7.27 -0.77 21.61
C LEU A 186 -6.40 0.19 20.79
N TYR A 187 -5.19 0.47 21.28
CA TYR A 187 -4.20 1.28 20.56
C TYR A 187 -3.43 0.44 19.53
N ASN A 188 -3.20 -0.84 19.81
CA ASN A 188 -2.63 -1.77 18.83
C ASN A 188 -3.58 -1.91 17.61
N PRO A 189 -3.03 -2.13 16.40
CA PRO A 189 -1.61 -2.23 16.06
C PRO A 189 -1.10 -0.90 15.46
N HIS A 190 -1.57 0.26 15.95
CA HIS A 190 -1.19 1.56 15.39
C HIS A 190 0.28 1.88 15.66
N ALA A 191 0.93 2.65 14.78
CA ALA A 191 2.28 3.18 15.01
C ALA A 191 2.35 4.09 16.27
N PRO A 192 3.51 4.21 16.94
CA PRO A 192 4.79 3.56 16.63
C PRO A 192 4.73 2.03 16.81
N PHE A 193 5.46 1.29 15.99
CA PHE A 193 5.41 -0.17 16.03
C PHE A 193 6.30 -0.67 17.16
N ASP A 194 5.68 -1.10 18.25
CA ASP A 194 6.36 -1.55 19.45
C ASP A 194 5.60 -2.72 20.05
N GLY A 195 6.20 -3.91 19.97
CA GLY A 195 5.63 -5.18 20.44
C GLY A 195 6.51 -5.77 21.53
N GLU A 196 5.93 -6.64 22.35
CA GLU A 196 6.67 -7.27 23.46
C GLU A 196 7.93 -8.00 22.94
N PRO A 197 9.13 -7.70 23.47
CA PRO A 197 10.38 -8.22 22.91
C PRO A 197 10.42 -9.75 22.76
N GLU A 198 9.86 -10.48 23.75
CA GLU A 198 9.79 -11.94 23.70
C GLU A 198 8.85 -12.43 22.59
N ALA A 199 7.70 -11.78 22.40
CA ALA A 199 6.76 -12.11 21.34
C ALA A 199 7.33 -11.76 19.96
N VAL A 200 8.05 -10.64 19.82
CA VAL A 200 8.77 -10.29 18.60
C VAL A 200 9.81 -11.36 18.27
N ALA A 201 10.65 -11.73 19.24
CA ALA A 201 11.66 -12.77 19.06
C ALA A 201 11.04 -14.11 18.65
N ALA A 202 9.94 -14.52 19.30
CA ALA A 202 9.23 -15.75 18.98
C ALA A 202 8.58 -15.75 17.57
N ALA A 203 8.23 -14.57 17.05
CA ALA A 203 7.62 -14.44 15.73
C ALA A 203 8.63 -14.31 14.58
N ARG A 204 9.91 -13.96 14.86
CA ARG A 204 10.92 -13.65 13.82
C ARG A 204 11.06 -14.72 12.76
N GLU A 205 11.33 -15.97 13.16
CA GLU A 205 11.55 -17.08 12.22
C GLU A 205 10.36 -17.25 11.27
N ARG A 206 9.13 -17.21 11.80
CA ARG A 206 7.91 -17.32 10.98
C ARG A 206 7.70 -16.11 10.07
N ALA A 207 7.98 -14.92 10.57
CA ALA A 207 7.84 -13.67 9.83
C ALA A 207 8.82 -13.61 8.64
N GLU A 208 10.05 -14.09 8.82
CA GLU A 208 11.06 -14.18 7.76
C GLU A 208 10.66 -15.15 6.64
N MET A 209 9.95 -16.23 6.98
CA MET A 209 9.38 -17.19 6.02
C MET A 209 8.06 -16.73 5.37
N GLY A 210 7.48 -15.61 5.82
CA GLY A 210 6.22 -15.10 5.30
C GLY A 210 6.34 -14.59 3.86
N MET A 211 5.37 -14.93 3.00
CA MET A 211 5.34 -14.42 1.62
C MET A 211 4.89 -12.96 1.54
N TYR A 212 3.85 -12.59 2.29
CA TYR A 212 3.25 -11.25 2.26
C TYR A 212 3.45 -10.50 3.58
N GLN A 213 2.98 -11.08 4.69
CA GLN A 213 3.09 -10.49 6.02
C GLN A 213 4.39 -10.94 6.70
N ARG A 214 5.32 -10.00 6.89
CA ARG A 214 6.72 -10.30 7.28
C ARG A 214 7.20 -9.57 8.53
N SER A 215 6.35 -8.78 9.18
CA SER A 215 6.73 -8.02 10.37
C SER A 215 6.52 -8.83 11.65
N ALA A 216 7.62 -9.21 12.30
CA ALA A 216 7.59 -9.86 13.62
C ALA A 216 7.03 -8.93 14.70
N ILE A 217 7.29 -7.61 14.60
CA ILE A 217 6.74 -6.60 15.51
C ILE A 217 5.22 -6.59 15.43
N MET A 218 4.66 -6.60 14.22
CA MET A 218 3.22 -6.61 14.05
C MET A 218 2.58 -7.91 14.51
N ALA A 219 3.26 -9.05 14.32
CA ALA A 219 2.79 -10.31 14.89
C ALA A 219 2.70 -10.25 16.43
N ALA A 220 3.67 -9.62 17.10
CA ALA A 220 3.64 -9.40 18.54
C ALA A 220 2.50 -8.46 18.98
N MET A 221 2.31 -7.34 18.28
CA MET A 221 1.21 -6.39 18.53
C MET A 221 -0.17 -7.06 18.35
N MET A 222 -0.31 -7.90 17.31
CA MET A 222 -1.54 -8.68 17.09
C MET A 222 -1.77 -9.73 18.18
N LYS A 223 -0.70 -10.31 18.74
CA LYS A 223 -0.81 -11.21 19.88
C LYS A 223 -1.38 -10.48 21.11
N THR A 224 -0.94 -9.25 21.39
CA THR A 224 -1.51 -8.44 22.49
C THR A 224 -3.00 -8.18 22.29
N ILE A 225 -3.45 -7.89 21.06
CA ILE A 225 -4.88 -7.77 20.76
C ILE A 225 -5.61 -9.09 21.05
N ASP A 226 -5.08 -10.21 20.55
CA ASP A 226 -5.67 -11.54 20.72
C ASP A 226 -5.81 -11.92 22.19
N ASP A 227 -4.76 -11.74 22.99
CA ASP A 227 -4.76 -12.05 24.41
C ASP A 227 -5.83 -11.25 25.16
N ASN A 228 -6.01 -9.96 24.83
CA ASN A 228 -7.01 -9.10 25.45
C ASN A 228 -8.44 -9.41 24.99
N VAL A 229 -8.63 -9.90 23.75
CA VAL A 229 -9.90 -10.51 23.33
C VAL A 229 -10.19 -11.75 24.19
N GLY A 230 -9.18 -12.59 24.43
CA GLY A 230 -9.30 -13.75 25.33
C GLY A 230 -9.73 -13.37 26.74
N LYS A 231 -9.11 -12.35 27.34
CA LYS A 231 -9.48 -11.83 28.68
C LYS A 231 -10.96 -11.46 28.77
N VAL A 232 -11.49 -10.76 27.76
CA VAL A 232 -12.90 -10.34 27.73
C VAL A 232 -13.83 -11.54 27.62
N ILE A 233 -13.55 -12.47 26.70
CA ILE A 233 -14.36 -13.69 26.54
C ILE A 233 -14.38 -14.49 27.84
N ASP A 234 -13.21 -14.72 28.45
CA ASP A 234 -13.09 -15.50 29.67
C ASP A 234 -13.79 -14.84 30.87
N ALA A 235 -13.80 -13.51 30.93
CA ALA A 235 -14.53 -12.77 31.96
C ALA A 235 -16.05 -12.90 31.77
N LEU A 236 -16.55 -12.76 30.54
CA LEU A 236 -17.96 -12.96 30.23
C LEU A 236 -18.44 -14.38 30.55
N GLU A 237 -17.63 -15.40 30.24
CA GLU A 237 -17.94 -16.80 30.56
C GLU A 237 -17.91 -17.05 32.07
N ARG A 238 -16.88 -16.56 32.78
CA ARG A 238 -16.72 -16.72 34.23
C ARG A 238 -17.87 -16.08 35.00
N GLU A 239 -18.30 -14.89 34.60
CA GLU A 239 -19.40 -14.17 35.25
C GLU A 239 -20.79 -14.62 34.77
N GLY A 240 -20.87 -15.59 33.85
CA GLY A 240 -22.15 -16.11 33.34
C GLY A 240 -22.90 -15.13 32.43
N LEU A 241 -22.21 -14.17 31.83
CA LEU A 241 -22.76 -13.09 31.01
C LEU A 241 -22.68 -13.36 29.51
N TRP A 242 -21.89 -14.36 29.09
CA TRP A 242 -21.67 -14.72 27.68
C TRP A 242 -22.97 -14.88 26.88
N GLU A 243 -23.96 -15.60 27.41
CA GLU A 243 -25.24 -15.88 26.73
C GLU A 243 -26.10 -14.64 26.50
N ASN A 244 -25.83 -13.54 27.21
CA ASN A 244 -26.59 -12.28 27.12
C ASN A 244 -25.72 -11.09 26.69
N THR A 245 -24.60 -11.37 26.00
CA THR A 245 -23.68 -10.34 25.53
C THR A 245 -23.45 -10.50 24.03
N LEU A 246 -23.68 -9.43 23.27
CA LEU A 246 -23.17 -9.33 21.90
C LEU A 246 -21.72 -8.83 21.95
N VAL A 247 -20.79 -9.63 21.44
CA VAL A 247 -19.38 -9.25 21.25
C VAL A 247 -19.11 -9.03 19.77
N ILE A 248 -18.58 -7.86 19.42
CA ILE A 248 -18.21 -7.50 18.05
C ILE A 248 -16.71 -7.19 18.01
N LEU A 249 -16.00 -7.83 17.08
CA LEU A 249 -14.61 -7.51 16.75
C LEU A 249 -14.55 -6.92 15.35
N THR A 250 -14.00 -5.72 15.23
CA THR A 250 -13.75 -5.07 13.94
C THR A 250 -12.59 -4.06 14.00
N SER A 251 -12.29 -3.38 12.89
CA SER A 251 -11.22 -2.36 12.78
C SER A 251 -11.78 -1.02 12.28
N ASP A 252 -11.08 0.08 12.56
CA ASP A 252 -11.46 1.43 12.12
C ASP A 252 -11.01 1.78 10.70
N ASN A 253 -10.09 1.00 10.12
CA ASN A 253 -9.65 1.07 8.73
C ASN A 253 -8.77 -0.15 8.36
N GLY A 254 -8.37 -0.24 7.09
CA GLY A 254 -7.43 -1.25 6.61
C GLY A 254 -5.99 -1.08 7.12
N GLY A 255 -5.14 -2.08 6.83
CA GLY A 255 -3.78 -2.19 7.36
C GLY A 255 -2.80 -1.14 6.82
N ASN A 256 -1.82 -0.73 7.63
CA ASN A 256 -0.74 0.17 7.21
C ASN A 256 0.29 -0.59 6.37
N MET A 257 0.33 -0.28 5.07
CA MET A 257 1.21 -0.92 4.09
C MET A 257 2.34 0.00 3.60
N TYR A 258 2.62 1.11 4.27
CA TYR A 258 3.60 2.09 3.76
C TYR A 258 4.69 2.47 4.76
N ASP A 259 4.49 2.27 6.07
CA ASP A 259 5.59 2.40 7.04
C ASP A 259 6.58 1.23 6.88
N ARG A 260 7.74 1.31 7.53
CA ARG A 260 8.82 0.30 7.41
C ARG A 260 9.50 -0.06 8.75
N PRO A 261 8.77 -0.56 9.76
CA PRO A 261 9.41 -1.08 10.98
C PRO A 261 10.41 -2.19 10.63
N GLU A 262 11.66 -2.04 11.09
CA GLU A 262 12.77 -2.96 10.77
C GLU A 262 12.97 -3.21 9.25
N GLY A 263 12.64 -2.24 8.40
CA GLY A 263 12.85 -2.32 6.95
C GLY A 263 11.79 -3.11 6.17
N VAL A 264 10.74 -3.62 6.83
CA VAL A 264 9.61 -4.32 6.19
C VAL A 264 8.30 -3.60 6.46
N ASN A 265 7.31 -3.75 5.57
CA ASN A 265 5.98 -3.21 5.81
C ASN A 265 5.36 -3.83 7.07
N PRO A 266 4.59 -3.07 7.87
CA PRO A 266 3.95 -3.61 9.06
C PRO A 266 3.02 -4.77 8.71
N THR A 267 2.24 -4.62 7.65
CA THR A 267 1.34 -5.66 7.17
C THR A 267 1.18 -5.58 5.67
N ASP A 268 0.49 -6.59 5.14
CA ASP A 268 0.04 -6.69 3.77
C ASP A 268 -1.43 -7.14 3.78
N ASN A 269 -2.26 -6.49 2.96
CA ASN A 269 -3.70 -6.75 2.85
C ASN A 269 -4.04 -7.70 1.68
N HIS A 270 -3.06 -8.37 1.08
CA HIS A 270 -3.25 -9.28 -0.04
C HIS A 270 -4.42 -10.25 0.19
N PRO A 271 -5.31 -10.45 -0.81
CA PRO A 271 -5.24 -9.96 -2.19
C PRO A 271 -5.85 -8.56 -2.42
N LEU A 272 -6.21 -7.83 -1.37
CA LEU A 272 -6.88 -6.54 -1.48
C LEU A 272 -5.91 -5.44 -1.92
N ARG A 273 -6.42 -4.48 -2.70
CA ARG A 273 -5.62 -3.38 -3.21
C ARG A 273 -5.41 -2.30 -2.16
N ALA A 274 -4.15 -1.87 -2.01
CA ALA A 274 -3.71 -0.80 -1.11
C ALA A 274 -4.03 -1.06 0.38
N GLY A 275 -3.95 -0.01 1.19
CA GLY A 275 -4.14 -0.09 2.64
C GLY A 275 -4.68 1.20 3.23
N LYS A 276 -4.42 1.41 4.52
CA LYS A 276 -4.77 2.62 5.27
C LYS A 276 -4.57 3.89 4.45
N GLY A 277 -5.56 4.78 4.50
CA GLY A 277 -5.55 6.04 3.76
C GLY A 277 -5.77 5.89 2.26
N ASN A 278 -6.33 4.77 1.78
CA ASN A 278 -6.87 4.61 0.42
C ASN A 278 -8.26 3.98 0.46
N ASN A 279 -9.13 4.42 -0.46
CA ASN A 279 -10.52 3.98 -0.57
C ASN A 279 -10.73 2.68 -1.36
N TYR A 280 -9.63 2.08 -1.84
CA TYR A 280 -9.59 0.71 -2.35
C TYR A 280 -9.93 -0.31 -1.23
N GLU A 281 -10.20 -1.56 -1.62
CA GLU A 281 -10.64 -2.64 -0.73
C GLU A 281 -9.69 -2.84 0.46
N GLY A 282 -8.38 -2.77 0.25
CA GLY A 282 -7.41 -3.00 1.33
C GLY A 282 -7.36 -1.87 2.37
N GLY A 283 -7.88 -0.68 2.06
CA GLY A 283 -8.03 0.40 3.03
C GLY A 283 -9.41 0.53 3.65
N SER A 284 -10.46 -0.01 2.99
CA SER A 284 -11.85 0.12 3.42
C SER A 284 -12.43 -1.15 4.04
N ARG A 285 -12.05 -2.34 3.57
CA ARG A 285 -12.53 -3.62 4.11
C ARG A 285 -11.80 -3.93 5.41
N VAL A 286 -12.54 -4.41 6.41
CA VAL A 286 -12.04 -4.69 7.76
C VAL A 286 -12.48 -6.07 8.22
N PRO A 287 -11.72 -6.74 9.10
CA PRO A 287 -12.21 -7.96 9.74
C PRO A 287 -13.49 -7.65 10.50
N LEU A 288 -14.45 -8.58 10.48
CA LEU A 288 -15.68 -8.46 11.23
C LEU A 288 -16.14 -9.82 11.74
N ILE A 289 -16.23 -9.93 13.07
CA ILE A 289 -16.79 -11.08 13.78
C ILE A 289 -17.84 -10.56 14.75
N ALA A 290 -19.00 -11.21 14.81
CA ALA A 290 -20.04 -10.93 15.79
C ALA A 290 -20.47 -12.24 16.48
N ALA A 291 -20.50 -12.27 17.80
CA ALA A 291 -20.90 -13.44 18.58
C ALA A 291 -21.96 -13.04 19.61
N TRP A 292 -23.09 -13.75 19.59
CA TRP A 292 -24.17 -13.60 20.56
C TRP A 292 -24.97 -14.90 20.64
N PRO A 293 -24.70 -15.72 21.68
CA PRO A 293 -25.35 -17.03 21.81
C PRO A 293 -26.88 -16.93 21.82
N GLY A 294 -27.53 -17.91 21.19
CA GLY A 294 -28.99 -17.96 21.05
C GLY A 294 -29.58 -17.00 20.01
N VAL A 295 -28.79 -16.06 19.48
CA VAL A 295 -29.21 -15.13 18.41
C VAL A 295 -28.43 -15.38 17.13
N ILE A 296 -27.10 -15.50 17.24
CA ILE A 296 -26.19 -15.75 16.12
C ILE A 296 -25.84 -17.24 16.12
N GLU A 297 -25.94 -17.89 14.96
CA GLU A 297 -25.51 -19.29 14.79
C GLU A 297 -23.97 -19.37 14.95
N PRO A 298 -23.43 -20.14 15.91
CA PRO A 298 -21.99 -20.26 16.11
C PRO A 298 -21.27 -20.92 14.91
N GLY A 299 -20.08 -20.42 14.57
CA GLY A 299 -19.27 -20.90 13.45
C GLY A 299 -19.86 -20.58 12.08
N SER A 300 -20.87 -19.70 12.03
CA SER A 300 -21.54 -19.33 10.78
C SER A 300 -20.74 -18.28 9.99
N TYR A 301 -21.17 -18.10 8.74
CA TYR A 301 -20.55 -17.17 7.80
C TYR A 301 -21.62 -16.32 7.11
N SER A 302 -21.32 -15.05 6.89
CA SER A 302 -22.18 -14.14 6.15
C SER A 302 -21.40 -13.28 5.16
N ASP A 303 -21.98 -13.06 3.99
CA ASP A 303 -21.53 -12.12 2.97
C ASP A 303 -22.39 -10.84 2.95
N ALA A 304 -23.21 -10.63 3.99
CA ALA A 304 -23.95 -9.41 4.18
C ALA A 304 -23.00 -8.20 4.24
N VAL A 305 -23.24 -7.24 3.36
CA VAL A 305 -22.51 -5.96 3.37
C VAL A 305 -22.87 -5.21 4.64
N SER A 306 -21.84 -4.80 5.38
CA SER A 306 -21.96 -3.94 6.56
C SER A 306 -20.95 -2.81 6.51
N ILE A 307 -21.27 -1.69 7.14
CA ILE A 307 -20.35 -0.56 7.28
C ILE A 307 -20.45 0.06 8.68
N SER A 308 -19.39 0.71 9.18
CA SER A 308 -19.29 1.07 10.60
C SER A 308 -20.46 1.87 11.19
N TYR A 309 -21.15 2.69 10.39
CA TYR A 309 -22.31 3.45 10.86
C TYR A 309 -23.61 2.62 10.94
N ASP A 310 -23.62 1.37 10.47
CA ASP A 310 -24.73 0.42 10.66
C ASP A 310 -24.84 -0.08 12.13
N TRP A 311 -23.76 0.02 12.90
CA TRP A 311 -23.76 -0.45 14.29
C TRP A 311 -24.67 0.38 15.20
N PHE A 312 -24.79 1.68 14.97
CA PHE A 312 -25.66 2.53 15.78
C PHE A 312 -27.12 2.06 15.78
N PRO A 313 -27.83 1.96 14.62
CA PRO A 313 -29.20 1.46 14.62
C PRO A 313 -29.29 -0.01 15.04
N THR A 314 -28.25 -0.82 14.81
CA THR A 314 -28.19 -2.19 15.32
C THR A 314 -28.23 -2.21 16.86
N PHE A 315 -27.46 -1.35 17.52
CA PHE A 315 -27.45 -1.25 18.98
C PHE A 315 -28.77 -0.77 19.55
N LEU A 316 -29.44 0.18 18.89
CA LEU A 316 -30.78 0.60 19.29
C LEU A 316 -31.80 -0.53 19.21
N GLU A 317 -31.80 -1.30 18.11
CA GLU A 317 -32.72 -2.45 17.95
C GLU A 317 -32.48 -3.50 19.05
N ILE A 318 -31.22 -3.82 19.34
CA ILE A 318 -30.83 -4.79 20.36
C ILE A 318 -31.29 -4.37 21.75
N ALA A 319 -31.14 -3.09 22.08
CA ALA A 319 -31.56 -2.55 23.37
C ALA A 319 -33.07 -2.25 23.44
N GLY A 320 -33.81 -2.39 22.33
CA GLY A 320 -35.21 -2.01 22.24
C GLY A 320 -35.44 -0.50 22.42
N LEU A 321 -34.46 0.32 22.04
CA LEU A 321 -34.48 1.76 22.19
C LEU A 321 -34.98 2.45 20.90
N PRO A 322 -35.73 3.56 21.01
CA PRO A 322 -36.21 4.27 19.84
C PRO A 322 -35.07 4.99 19.12
N GLU A 323 -35.26 5.24 17.83
CA GLU A 323 -34.39 6.15 17.09
C GLU A 323 -34.47 7.58 17.67
N PRO A 324 -33.34 8.30 17.76
CA PRO A 324 -33.31 9.67 18.26
C PRO A 324 -34.09 10.63 17.36
N GLU A 325 -35.03 11.37 17.95
CA GLU A 325 -35.82 12.36 17.22
C GLU A 325 -34.94 13.47 16.65
N GLY A 326 -35.15 13.82 15.37
CA GLY A 326 -34.42 14.91 14.71
C GLY A 326 -32.97 14.61 14.35
N TRP A 327 -32.50 13.36 14.55
CA TRP A 327 -31.16 12.93 14.18
C TRP A 327 -31.22 11.93 13.03
N THR A 328 -30.52 12.22 11.93
CA THR A 328 -30.45 11.29 10.78
C THR A 328 -29.49 10.14 11.10
N LEU A 329 -29.99 8.92 11.00
CA LEU A 329 -29.18 7.70 10.97
C LEU A 329 -29.03 7.24 9.52
N ASP A 330 -27.80 7.18 9.02
CA ASP A 330 -27.47 6.71 7.66
C ASP A 330 -27.26 5.18 7.63
N GLY A 331 -27.08 4.57 8.80
CA GLY A 331 -26.92 3.13 8.95
C GLY A 331 -28.23 2.36 8.85
N LYS A 332 -28.10 1.04 8.68
CA LYS A 332 -29.22 0.10 8.82
C LYS A 332 -28.86 -0.98 9.82
N SER A 333 -29.85 -1.40 10.62
CA SER A 333 -29.65 -2.50 11.55
C SER A 333 -29.21 -3.77 10.83
N LEU A 334 -28.16 -4.41 11.35
CA LEU A 334 -27.61 -5.67 10.87
C LEU A 334 -28.31 -6.88 11.50
N MET A 335 -29.31 -6.69 12.37
CA MET A 335 -29.98 -7.79 13.07
C MET A 335 -30.53 -8.89 12.14
N PRO A 336 -31.14 -8.59 10.97
CA PRO A 336 -31.54 -9.64 10.04
C PRO A 336 -30.33 -10.50 9.60
N ALA A 337 -29.21 -9.88 9.23
CA ALA A 337 -28.00 -10.61 8.85
C ALA A 337 -27.42 -11.44 10.02
N LEU A 338 -27.42 -10.89 11.24
CA LEU A 338 -26.93 -11.57 12.44
C LEU A 338 -27.81 -12.78 12.81
N ARG A 339 -29.12 -12.74 12.52
CA ARG A 339 -30.05 -13.87 12.68
C ARG A 339 -29.98 -14.89 11.54
N GLY A 340 -29.12 -14.69 10.54
CA GLY A 340 -29.02 -15.55 9.36
C GLY A 340 -30.18 -15.36 8.37
N GLU A 341 -30.91 -14.26 8.46
CA GLU A 341 -32.02 -13.93 7.56
C GLU A 341 -31.52 -13.27 6.27
N ALA A 342 -32.35 -13.29 5.22
CA ALA A 342 -32.05 -12.57 3.98
C ALA A 342 -31.97 -11.06 4.26
N PHE A 343 -30.83 -10.46 3.93
CA PHE A 343 -30.56 -9.06 4.21
C PHE A 343 -29.99 -8.34 2.98
N GLU A 344 -30.78 -7.42 2.44
CA GLU A 344 -30.31 -6.49 1.41
C GLU A 344 -30.01 -5.13 2.03
N ARG A 345 -28.72 -4.88 2.28
CA ARG A 345 -28.27 -3.60 2.84
C ARG A 345 -28.66 -2.44 1.90
N GLY A 346 -28.43 -2.60 0.60
CA GLY A 346 -28.44 -1.50 -0.38
C GLY A 346 -27.16 -0.65 -0.32
N PRO A 347 -27.13 0.55 -0.93
CA PRO A 347 -25.90 1.31 -1.15
C PRO A 347 -25.20 1.77 0.13
N VAL A 348 -23.93 1.42 0.29
CA VAL A 348 -22.99 1.92 1.31
C VAL A 348 -22.02 2.92 0.69
N PHE A 349 -21.55 3.87 1.51
CA PHE A 349 -20.69 4.97 1.09
C PHE A 349 -19.50 5.17 2.02
N SER A 350 -18.36 5.55 1.44
CA SER A 350 -17.18 6.06 2.14
C SER A 350 -16.73 7.37 1.51
N SER A 351 -16.16 8.24 2.34
CA SER A 351 -15.70 9.57 1.93
C SER A 351 -14.27 9.80 2.39
N PHE A 352 -13.36 10.02 1.44
CA PHE A 352 -12.01 10.50 1.74
C PHE A 352 -11.58 11.56 0.71
N PRO A 353 -12.19 12.76 0.75
CA PRO A 353 -12.00 13.80 -0.24
C PRO A 353 -10.68 14.56 -0.05
N HIS A 354 -9.61 13.88 0.37
CA HIS A 354 -8.30 14.48 0.62
C HIS A 354 -7.23 13.83 -0.24
N THR A 355 -6.52 14.62 -1.03
CA THR A 355 -5.28 14.19 -1.66
C THR A 355 -4.20 14.13 -0.60
N VAL A 356 -3.70 12.92 -0.31
CA VAL A 356 -2.69 12.67 0.71
C VAL A 356 -1.45 12.06 0.08
N VAL A 357 -0.37 12.80 0.20
CA VAL A 357 0.92 12.48 -0.38
C VAL A 357 1.45 11.15 0.14
N ALA A 358 1.61 11.03 1.46
CA ALA A 358 2.24 9.88 2.11
C ALA A 358 1.60 8.52 1.73
N THR A 359 0.30 8.49 1.46
CA THR A 359 -0.43 7.26 1.12
C THR A 359 -0.67 7.07 -0.38
N GLY A 360 -0.27 8.04 -1.21
CA GLY A 360 -0.55 8.05 -2.65
C GLY A 360 -2.04 8.24 -3.00
N ASN A 361 -2.87 8.67 -2.05
CA ASN A 361 -4.30 8.83 -2.26
C ASN A 361 -4.61 10.14 -3.00
N TYR A 362 -5.40 10.04 -4.05
CA TYR A 362 -6.08 11.19 -4.66
C TYR A 362 -7.43 11.39 -3.98
N SER A 363 -7.84 12.64 -3.81
CA SER A 363 -9.17 12.96 -3.28
C SER A 363 -10.27 12.17 -3.99
N ASN A 364 -11.03 11.35 -3.24
CA ASN A 364 -12.06 10.51 -3.81
C ASN A 364 -13.14 10.07 -2.79
N VAL A 365 -14.25 9.58 -3.31
CA VAL A 365 -15.31 8.90 -2.55
C VAL A 365 -15.71 7.61 -3.26
N TRP A 366 -16.37 6.69 -2.56
CA TRP A 366 -16.94 5.50 -3.20
C TRP A 366 -18.36 5.20 -2.75
N VAL A 367 -19.11 4.57 -3.66
CA VAL A 367 -20.39 3.90 -3.40
C VAL A 367 -20.26 2.42 -3.75
N ARG A 368 -20.79 1.54 -2.91
CA ARG A 368 -20.96 0.13 -3.24
C ARG A 368 -22.43 -0.25 -3.08
N ASP A 369 -22.95 -0.95 -4.06
CA ASP A 369 -24.31 -1.51 -4.02
C ASP A 369 -24.29 -2.94 -4.59
N GLY A 370 -24.57 -3.91 -3.72
CA GLY A 370 -24.33 -5.32 -3.98
C GLY A 370 -22.86 -5.58 -4.31
N LYS A 371 -22.61 -6.23 -5.44
CA LYS A 371 -21.26 -6.57 -5.91
C LYS A 371 -20.49 -5.42 -6.59
N TRP A 372 -21.17 -4.33 -6.92
CA TRP A 372 -20.57 -3.25 -7.70
C TRP A 372 -20.07 -2.14 -6.80
N LYS A 373 -18.81 -1.75 -6.97
CA LYS A 373 -18.19 -0.61 -6.29
C LYS A 373 -17.73 0.42 -7.31
N LEU A 374 -18.14 1.67 -7.14
CA LEU A 374 -17.75 2.81 -7.97
C LEU A 374 -16.96 3.80 -7.12
N LEU A 375 -15.73 4.12 -7.52
CA LEU A 375 -14.95 5.24 -6.99
C LEU A 375 -15.11 6.45 -7.91
N ARG A 376 -15.23 7.63 -7.31
CA ARG A 376 -15.17 8.93 -7.98
C ARG A 376 -13.93 9.67 -7.47
N PHE A 377 -12.96 9.87 -8.34
CA PHE A 377 -11.79 10.70 -8.10
C PHE A 377 -12.06 12.13 -8.55
N PHE A 378 -11.98 13.08 -7.62
CA PHE A 378 -12.36 14.46 -7.90
C PHE A 378 -11.29 15.17 -8.73
N ASN A 379 -11.71 15.77 -9.84
CA ASN A 379 -10.89 16.61 -10.71
C ASN A 379 -9.56 15.98 -11.17
N LYS A 380 -9.42 14.65 -11.10
CA LYS A 380 -8.16 13.94 -11.39
C LYS A 380 -7.84 13.86 -12.89
N GLY A 381 -8.87 13.86 -13.74
CA GLY A 381 -8.76 13.68 -15.17
C GLY A 381 -8.32 14.95 -15.92
N PRO A 382 -8.14 14.85 -17.24
CA PRO A 382 -7.81 15.99 -18.09
C PRO A 382 -8.75 17.18 -17.85
N GLU A 383 -8.20 18.39 -17.88
CA GLU A 383 -8.96 19.63 -17.63
C GLU A 383 -9.64 19.68 -16.24
N GLN A 384 -9.08 18.95 -15.27
CA GLN A 384 -9.60 18.84 -13.91
C GLN A 384 -11.04 18.30 -13.90
N THR A 385 -11.31 17.27 -14.70
CA THR A 385 -12.58 16.54 -14.71
C THR A 385 -12.53 15.36 -13.75
N ASP A 386 -13.70 14.89 -13.29
CA ASP A 386 -13.73 13.71 -12.43
C ASP A 386 -13.41 12.43 -13.22
N GLU A 387 -12.63 11.56 -12.60
CA GLU A 387 -12.41 10.20 -13.08
C GLU A 387 -13.24 9.21 -12.27
N PHE A 388 -13.66 8.13 -12.93
CA PHE A 388 -14.45 7.08 -12.30
C PHE A 388 -13.83 5.70 -12.54
N GLU A 389 -13.81 4.89 -11.48
CA GLU A 389 -13.38 3.49 -11.53
C GLU A 389 -14.53 2.61 -11.04
N LEU A 390 -14.89 1.57 -11.81
CA LEU A 390 -15.97 0.63 -11.47
C LEU A 390 -15.41 -0.80 -11.35
N TYR A 391 -15.75 -1.49 -10.26
CA TYR A 391 -15.27 -2.84 -9.98
C TYR A 391 -16.43 -3.81 -9.67
N ASP A 392 -16.31 -5.06 -10.15
CA ASP A 392 -17.18 -6.19 -9.81
C ASP A 392 -16.50 -7.04 -8.73
N LEU A 393 -16.78 -6.74 -7.46
CA LEU A 393 -16.06 -7.34 -6.32
C LEU A 393 -16.31 -8.84 -6.17
N SER A 394 -17.37 -9.38 -6.77
CA SER A 394 -17.61 -10.84 -6.76
C SER A 394 -16.67 -11.61 -7.70
N ARG A 395 -15.85 -10.92 -8.48
CA ARG A 395 -14.87 -11.51 -9.43
C ARG A 395 -13.48 -10.93 -9.29
N ASP A 396 -13.37 -9.68 -8.82
CA ASP A 396 -12.13 -8.92 -8.74
C ASP A 396 -12.07 -8.16 -7.41
N VAL A 397 -11.86 -8.90 -6.32
CA VAL A 397 -11.70 -8.33 -4.98
C VAL A 397 -10.42 -7.49 -4.84
N GLY A 398 -9.46 -7.68 -5.74
CA GLY A 398 -8.21 -6.93 -5.81
C GLY A 398 -8.31 -5.64 -6.65
N GLU A 399 -9.50 -5.29 -7.17
CA GLU A 399 -9.76 -4.06 -7.94
C GLU A 399 -8.71 -3.82 -9.06
N GLN A 400 -8.36 -4.89 -9.77
CA GLN A 400 -7.32 -4.88 -10.81
C GLN A 400 -7.84 -4.37 -12.15
N PHE A 401 -9.13 -4.61 -12.45
CA PHE A 401 -9.71 -4.33 -13.76
C PHE A 401 -10.83 -3.30 -13.65
N ASN A 402 -10.56 -2.05 -14.06
CA ASN A 402 -11.60 -1.02 -14.14
C ASN A 402 -12.60 -1.34 -15.26
N ARG A 403 -13.87 -1.54 -14.89
CA ARG A 403 -14.97 -1.95 -15.77
C ARG A 403 -15.92 -0.80 -16.15
N VAL A 404 -15.55 0.46 -15.87
CA VAL A 404 -16.45 1.61 -16.05
C VAL A 404 -16.98 1.76 -17.48
N HIS A 405 -16.15 1.44 -18.49
CA HIS A 405 -16.54 1.49 -19.91
C HIS A 405 -17.25 0.23 -20.39
N GLU A 406 -17.07 -0.91 -19.71
CA GLU A 406 -17.70 -2.18 -20.06
C GLU A 406 -19.14 -2.26 -19.54
N TYR A 407 -19.42 -1.62 -18.39
CA TYR A 407 -20.76 -1.61 -17.77
C TYR A 407 -21.28 -0.17 -17.55
N PRO A 408 -21.45 0.63 -18.62
CA PRO A 408 -21.79 2.05 -18.50
C PRO A 408 -23.13 2.29 -17.80
N LYS A 409 -24.13 1.42 -18.00
CA LYS A 409 -25.43 1.53 -17.31
C LYS A 409 -25.31 1.35 -15.79
N VAL A 410 -24.41 0.47 -15.34
CA VAL A 410 -24.15 0.27 -13.91
C VAL A 410 -23.39 1.48 -13.36
N ALA A 411 -22.39 1.97 -14.09
CA ALA A 411 -21.64 3.15 -13.72
C ALA A 411 -22.56 4.37 -13.54
N GLU A 412 -23.43 4.67 -14.51
CA GLU A 412 -24.37 5.81 -14.41
C GLU A 412 -25.34 5.67 -13.23
N ARG A 413 -25.91 4.48 -13.01
CA ARG A 413 -26.78 4.23 -11.84
C ARG A 413 -26.07 4.52 -10.52
N LEU A 414 -24.82 4.07 -10.38
CA LEU A 414 -24.03 4.30 -9.17
C LEU A 414 -23.58 5.77 -9.04
N LYS A 415 -23.27 6.45 -10.14
CA LYS A 415 -22.99 7.90 -10.14
C LYS A 415 -24.20 8.69 -9.65
N GLU A 416 -25.41 8.35 -10.09
CA GLU A 416 -26.65 8.99 -9.65
C GLU A 416 -26.96 8.75 -8.17
N ILE A 417 -26.72 7.52 -7.69
CA ILE A 417 -26.85 7.19 -6.25
C ILE A 417 -25.86 8.01 -5.43
N LEU A 418 -24.58 8.01 -5.83
CA LEU A 418 -23.53 8.76 -5.14
C LEU A 418 -23.76 10.27 -5.16
N ALA A 419 -24.17 10.84 -6.30
CA ALA A 419 -24.45 12.27 -6.40
C ALA A 419 -25.62 12.70 -5.51
N ARG A 420 -26.69 11.89 -5.44
CA ARG A 420 -27.82 12.15 -4.53
C ARG A 420 -27.39 12.11 -3.07
N GLN A 421 -26.60 11.10 -2.69
CA GLN A 421 -26.10 10.99 -1.32
C GLN A 421 -25.28 12.21 -0.91
N LEU A 422 -24.27 12.58 -1.71
CA LEU A 422 -23.42 13.73 -1.40
C LEU A 422 -24.18 15.06 -1.33
N ALA A 423 -25.24 15.20 -2.13
CA ALA A 423 -26.11 16.38 -2.08
C ALA A 423 -26.99 16.41 -0.82
N ASP A 424 -27.57 15.27 -0.43
CA ASP A 424 -28.37 15.13 0.80
C ASP A 424 -27.55 15.42 2.08
N GLU A 425 -26.27 15.05 2.06
CA GLU A 425 -25.35 15.25 3.17
C GLU A 425 -24.77 16.68 3.27
N ASP A 426 -25.07 17.54 2.27
CA ASP A 426 -24.37 18.82 2.07
C ASP A 426 -22.84 18.63 2.19
N ALA A 427 -22.32 17.64 1.46
CA ALA A 427 -20.93 17.22 1.55
C ALA A 427 -19.99 18.34 1.06
N LEU A 428 -18.92 18.61 1.82
CA LEU A 428 -17.88 19.54 1.38
C LEU A 428 -16.99 18.84 0.34
N LEU A 429 -17.20 19.15 -0.92
CA LEU A 429 -16.51 18.51 -2.03
C LEU A 429 -15.24 19.27 -2.44
N PRO A 430 -14.22 18.55 -2.94
CA PRO A 430 -13.08 19.15 -3.62
C PRO A 430 -13.52 19.98 -4.83
N LEU A 431 -12.98 21.18 -4.94
CA LEU A 431 -13.15 22.03 -6.11
C LEU A 431 -11.98 21.84 -7.08
N LYS A 432 -12.16 22.25 -8.33
CA LYS A 432 -11.03 22.49 -9.23
C LYS A 432 -10.10 23.47 -8.55
N ASN A 433 -8.83 23.10 -8.43
CA ASN A 433 -7.82 24.00 -7.94
C ASN A 433 -7.46 25.01 -9.06
N PRO A 434 -7.77 26.31 -8.93
CA PRO A 434 -7.45 27.30 -9.97
C PRO A 434 -5.95 27.51 -10.13
N ASP A 435 -5.18 27.16 -9.10
CA ASP A 435 -3.72 27.21 -9.13
C ASP A 435 -3.13 25.87 -9.62
N TYR A 436 -3.97 24.89 -9.99
CA TYR A 436 -3.49 23.66 -10.62
C TYR A 436 -2.85 24.00 -11.94
N ASP A 437 -1.57 23.66 -12.03
CA ASP A 437 -0.85 23.73 -13.27
C ASP A 437 -0.41 22.28 -13.58
N PRO A 438 -0.99 21.64 -14.62
CA PRO A 438 -0.60 20.28 -15.01
C PRO A 438 0.86 20.24 -15.50
N ASP A 439 1.37 21.40 -15.92
CA ASP A 439 2.76 21.66 -16.27
C ASP A 439 3.52 22.30 -15.09
N PHE A 440 2.96 22.30 -13.86
CA PHE A 440 3.60 22.84 -12.66
C PHE A 440 4.79 21.97 -12.28
N LEU A 441 5.84 22.23 -13.03
CA LEU A 441 7.16 21.64 -13.10
C LEU A 441 8.07 22.79 -13.54
N GLN A 442 8.43 23.65 -12.60
CA GLN A 442 9.74 24.29 -12.63
C GLN A 442 10.57 23.80 -11.45
N ALA A 443 11.05 22.57 -11.63
CA ALA A 443 12.28 22.05 -11.06
C ALA A 443 13.06 21.45 -12.22
N GLY A 444 14.39 21.31 -12.09
CA GLY A 444 15.17 20.66 -13.14
C GLY A 444 14.57 19.29 -13.54
N PHE A 445 13.88 18.55 -12.67
CA PHE A 445 13.35 17.21 -13.02
C PHE A 445 11.96 17.23 -13.70
N ARG A 446 11.81 16.56 -14.85
CA ARG A 446 10.56 16.24 -15.58
C ARG A 446 10.40 14.73 -15.75
N MET A 447 9.19 14.18 -15.75
CA MET A 447 9.00 12.74 -15.96
C MET A 447 8.94 12.35 -17.44
N VAL A 448 9.33 11.11 -17.73
CA VAL A 448 9.16 10.47 -19.04
C VAL A 448 8.25 9.26 -18.86
N ASP A 449 6.99 9.38 -19.32
CA ASP A 449 5.90 8.38 -19.35
C ASP A 449 5.62 7.53 -18.07
N GLY A 450 4.36 7.52 -17.62
CA GLY A 450 3.81 6.45 -16.76
C GLY A 450 3.66 6.69 -15.24
N GLY A 451 3.88 7.91 -14.73
CA GLY A 451 3.58 8.30 -13.34
C GLY A 451 2.99 9.71 -13.22
N LEU A 452 2.56 10.13 -12.03
CA LEU A 452 2.16 11.53 -11.75
C LEU A 452 3.19 12.24 -10.84
N LEU A 453 3.62 13.46 -11.18
CA LEU A 453 4.51 14.30 -10.37
C LEU A 453 3.71 15.41 -9.64
N VAL A 454 4.15 15.84 -8.46
CA VAL A 454 3.50 16.83 -7.58
C VAL A 454 4.56 17.75 -6.90
N GLY A 455 4.63 19.06 -7.24
CA GLY A 455 5.33 20.13 -6.45
C GLY A 455 5.88 21.40 -7.17
N GLY A 456 6.04 22.55 -6.45
CA GLY A 456 6.79 23.82 -6.81
C GLY A 456 6.39 25.08 -5.96
N PRO A 457 6.95 26.33 -6.10
CA PRO A 457 8.26 26.83 -6.50
C PRO A 457 8.84 27.83 -5.45
N ASN A 458 9.72 27.37 -4.58
CA ASN A 458 10.85 28.15 -4.04
C ASN A 458 11.77 27.13 -3.37
N HIS A 459 12.70 26.66 -4.18
CA HIS A 459 13.80 25.74 -3.87
C HIS A 459 13.50 24.23 -3.72
N THR A 460 14.45 23.49 -4.30
CA THR A 460 14.97 22.18 -3.94
C THR A 460 14.12 20.91 -3.98
N GLN A 461 12.80 20.86 -4.16
CA GLN A 461 12.07 19.58 -3.93
C GLN A 461 11.10 19.15 -5.05
N SER A 462 10.86 17.84 -5.23
CA SER A 462 10.02 17.22 -6.25
C SER A 462 9.43 15.91 -5.76
N THR A 463 8.16 15.59 -6.00
CA THR A 463 7.56 14.30 -5.60
C THR A 463 6.91 13.59 -6.76
N PHE A 464 7.14 12.30 -6.94
CA PHE A 464 6.47 11.50 -7.96
C PHE A 464 5.77 10.27 -7.36
N THR A 465 4.64 9.88 -7.97
CA THR A 465 3.92 8.63 -7.69
C THR A 465 3.99 7.73 -8.92
N ALA A 466 4.59 6.57 -8.74
CA ALA A 466 4.80 5.57 -9.78
C ALA A 466 3.63 4.59 -9.82
N ARG A 467 3.10 4.33 -11.03
CA ARG A 467 2.22 3.16 -11.28
C ARG A 467 3.01 1.94 -11.76
N SER A 468 4.32 2.10 -11.94
CA SER A 468 5.26 1.11 -12.45
C SER A 468 6.38 0.90 -11.43
N HIS A 469 7.09 -0.22 -11.55
CA HIS A 469 8.30 -0.53 -10.78
C HIS A 469 9.52 0.27 -11.25
N ARG A 470 9.35 1.14 -12.26
CA ARG A 470 10.42 1.98 -12.78
C ARG A 470 9.89 3.37 -13.13
N VAL A 471 10.61 4.40 -12.70
CA VAL A 471 10.30 5.80 -13.02
C VAL A 471 11.53 6.50 -13.55
N THR A 472 11.34 7.21 -14.66
CA THR A 472 12.37 7.99 -15.31
C THR A 472 12.06 9.47 -15.12
N LEU A 473 12.98 10.16 -14.45
CA LEU A 473 13.02 11.62 -14.36
C LEU A 473 14.10 12.16 -15.30
N ARG A 474 13.98 13.41 -15.69
CA ARG A 474 14.90 14.12 -16.57
C ARG A 474 15.23 15.49 -16.00
N TYR A 475 16.48 15.72 -15.66
CA TYR A 475 16.99 16.91 -14.98
C TYR A 475 17.59 17.92 -15.94
N ASP A 476 16.95 19.08 -16.09
CA ASP A 476 17.43 20.23 -16.83
C ASP A 476 18.52 20.95 -16.01
N LEU A 477 19.76 20.79 -16.48
CA LEU A 477 20.94 21.33 -15.85
C LEU A 477 21.16 22.78 -16.31
N ALA A 478 20.76 23.74 -15.48
CA ALA A 478 21.18 25.14 -15.64
C ALA A 478 22.71 25.34 -15.47
N PHE A 479 23.47 24.29 -15.11
CA PHE A 479 24.91 24.31 -14.85
C PHE A 479 25.61 23.08 -15.45
N GLN A 480 26.82 23.26 -15.98
CA GLN A 480 27.64 22.19 -16.54
C GLN A 480 28.27 21.33 -15.42
N GLY A 481 28.43 20.03 -15.64
CA GLY A 481 29.13 19.12 -14.72
C GLY A 481 30.31 18.43 -15.41
N ALA A 482 31.39 18.19 -14.68
CA ALA A 482 32.59 17.50 -15.15
C ALA A 482 32.60 16.02 -14.69
N PRO A 483 33.35 15.14 -15.38
CA PRO A 483 33.62 13.79 -14.87
C PRO A 483 34.23 13.88 -13.46
N GLY A 484 33.72 13.07 -12.54
CA GLY A 484 34.12 13.08 -11.13
C GLY A 484 33.19 13.87 -10.20
N ASP A 485 32.40 14.80 -10.74
CA ASP A 485 31.39 15.51 -9.94
C ASP A 485 30.27 14.57 -9.50
N THR A 486 29.53 14.95 -8.45
CA THR A 486 28.41 14.15 -7.93
C THR A 486 27.12 14.95 -7.94
N LEU A 487 26.08 14.43 -8.58
CA LEU A 487 24.72 14.92 -8.38
C LEU A 487 24.20 14.37 -7.05
N ALA A 488 24.02 15.25 -6.07
CA ALA A 488 23.46 14.91 -4.77
C ALA A 488 22.04 15.43 -4.62
N PHE A 489 21.16 14.62 -4.03
CA PHE A 489 19.79 15.01 -3.66
C PHE A 489 19.31 14.17 -2.48
N SER A 490 18.46 14.75 -1.66
CA SER A 490 17.70 14.07 -0.64
C SER A 490 16.56 13.25 -1.26
N VAL A 491 16.24 12.08 -0.71
CA VAL A 491 15.14 11.20 -1.12
C VAL A 491 14.35 10.77 0.11
N LEU A 492 13.04 10.76 0.00
CA LEU A 492 12.10 10.17 0.94
C LEU A 492 11.17 9.31 0.10
N SER A 493 11.18 8.00 0.29
CA SER A 493 10.43 7.09 -0.58
C SER A 493 9.91 5.91 0.20
N ASN A 494 8.65 5.52 -0.05
CA ASN A 494 8.09 4.30 0.53
C ASN A 494 8.35 3.04 -0.32
N SER A 495 8.91 3.19 -1.53
CA SER A 495 9.09 2.05 -2.44
C SER A 495 10.32 2.08 -3.37
N ALA A 496 11.03 3.21 -3.51
CA ALA A 496 12.24 3.25 -4.34
C ALA A 496 13.40 2.51 -3.65
N ILE A 497 14.03 1.61 -4.40
CA ILE A 497 15.10 0.72 -3.93
C ILE A 497 16.44 0.98 -4.61
N SER A 498 16.45 1.65 -5.76
CA SER A 498 17.68 2.10 -6.42
C SER A 498 17.46 3.32 -7.28
N VAL A 499 18.56 4.04 -7.56
CA VAL A 499 18.58 5.15 -8.49
C VAL A 499 19.87 5.23 -9.29
N THR A 500 19.76 5.61 -10.57
CA THR A 500 20.85 5.79 -11.55
C THR A 500 20.71 7.12 -12.29
N ALA A 501 21.78 7.61 -12.92
CA ALA A 501 21.76 8.80 -13.79
C ALA A 501 22.37 8.52 -15.18
N GLY A 502 22.00 9.31 -16.19
CA GLY A 502 22.35 9.15 -17.61
C GLY A 502 22.09 10.42 -18.44
N ILE A 503 22.46 10.45 -19.72
CA ILE A 503 22.09 11.53 -20.68
C ILE A 503 21.15 10.91 -21.72
N GLY A 504 19.99 11.53 -21.94
CA GLY A 504 18.97 10.99 -22.85
C GLY A 504 18.37 9.68 -22.35
N HIS A 505 18.07 8.72 -23.23
CA HIS A 505 17.48 7.43 -22.82
C HIS A 505 18.51 6.38 -22.35
N THR A 506 19.78 6.76 -22.23
CA THR A 506 20.89 5.85 -21.86
C THR A 506 21.21 6.01 -20.38
N PRO A 507 20.83 5.06 -19.51
CA PRO A 507 21.09 5.14 -18.09
C PRO A 507 22.47 4.59 -17.77
N ALA A 508 23.51 5.39 -17.90
CA ALA A 508 24.81 5.03 -17.33
C ALA A 508 25.77 6.23 -17.18
N PHE A 509 25.73 6.85 -16.00
CA PHE A 509 26.85 7.54 -15.39
C PHE A 509 26.99 7.02 -13.95
N GLY A 510 27.85 6.02 -13.76
CA GLY A 510 28.14 5.40 -12.45
C GLY A 510 27.27 4.18 -12.08
N PRO A 511 27.69 3.36 -11.09
CA PRO A 511 26.92 2.22 -10.61
C PRO A 511 25.62 2.66 -9.90
N PRO A 512 24.55 1.84 -9.91
CA PRO A 512 23.31 2.16 -9.19
C PRO A 512 23.56 2.39 -7.71
N VAL A 513 22.97 3.46 -7.17
CA VAL A 513 22.96 3.71 -5.73
C VAL A 513 21.72 3.06 -5.15
N ARG A 514 21.91 2.16 -4.18
CA ARG A 514 20.79 1.57 -3.43
C ARG A 514 20.15 2.63 -2.55
N ILE A 515 18.83 2.65 -2.58
CA ILE A 515 17.97 3.45 -1.72
C ILE A 515 17.36 2.47 -0.72
N VAL A 516 17.34 2.83 0.57
CA VAL A 516 16.49 2.13 1.52
C VAL A 516 15.16 2.86 1.52
N PRO A 517 14.02 2.21 1.19
CA PRO A 517 12.72 2.84 1.33
C PRO A 517 12.52 3.33 2.78
N ASP A 518 12.45 4.64 2.95
CA ASP A 518 12.31 5.32 4.22
C ASP A 518 11.44 6.57 4.05
N LEU A 519 10.56 6.80 5.02
CA LEU A 519 9.74 8.01 5.12
C LEU A 519 10.51 9.16 5.79
N ASN A 520 11.77 8.95 6.17
CA ASN A 520 12.73 9.99 6.47
C ASN A 520 13.60 10.32 5.26
N SER A 521 14.03 11.58 5.19
CA SER A 521 14.90 12.05 4.10
C SER A 521 16.32 11.48 4.23
N GLN A 522 16.79 10.77 3.21
CA GLN A 522 18.18 10.29 3.06
C GLN A 522 18.91 11.05 1.95
N GLU A 523 20.21 11.34 2.09
CA GLU A 523 20.99 11.96 1.00
C GLU A 523 21.55 10.89 0.05
N ILE A 524 21.22 11.02 -1.24
CA ILE A 524 21.72 10.21 -2.33
C ILE A 524 22.78 10.99 -3.11
N ARG A 525 23.81 10.29 -3.58
CA ARG A 525 24.96 10.83 -4.31
C ARG A 525 25.23 10.00 -5.57
N LEU A 526 24.95 10.57 -6.73
CA LEU A 526 25.16 9.95 -8.04
C LEU A 526 26.44 10.49 -8.70
N PRO A 527 27.53 9.71 -8.79
CA PRO A 527 28.77 10.17 -9.41
C PRO A 527 28.62 10.29 -10.93
N LEU A 528 29.06 11.40 -11.51
CA LEU A 528 29.06 11.64 -12.95
C LEU A 528 30.27 10.97 -13.61
N GLY A 529 29.98 10.05 -14.53
CA GLY A 529 30.97 9.28 -15.26
C GLY A 529 31.57 9.98 -16.49
N ARG A 530 31.00 11.10 -16.93
CA ARG A 530 31.47 11.90 -18.07
C ARG A 530 31.03 13.36 -17.91
N ARG A 531 31.56 14.23 -18.77
CA ARG A 531 31.21 15.65 -18.83
C ARG A 531 29.78 15.81 -19.33
N VAL A 532 29.00 16.65 -18.66
CA VAL A 532 27.64 17.04 -19.07
C VAL A 532 27.71 18.47 -19.61
N GLU A 533 27.84 18.60 -20.93
CA GLU A 533 27.77 19.88 -21.63
C GLU A 533 26.31 20.12 -22.05
N SER A 534 25.69 21.18 -21.51
CA SER A 534 24.30 21.65 -21.77
C SER A 534 23.35 20.58 -22.32
N GLY A 535 22.59 19.93 -21.44
CA GLY A 535 21.65 18.89 -21.81
C GLY A 535 20.90 18.32 -20.61
N GLU A 536 19.84 17.58 -20.91
CA GLU A 536 18.91 16.98 -19.96
C GLU A 536 19.50 15.66 -19.38
N LEU A 537 19.74 15.61 -18.07
CA LEU A 537 20.27 14.44 -17.35
C LEU A 537 19.13 13.53 -16.87
N THR A 538 19.03 12.33 -17.41
CA THR A 538 18.01 11.36 -17.01
C THR A 538 18.38 10.67 -15.69
N VAL A 539 17.49 10.68 -14.71
CA VAL A 539 17.61 9.96 -13.43
C VAL A 539 16.53 8.90 -13.33
N ILE A 540 16.91 7.62 -13.19
CA ILE A 540 15.99 6.49 -13.17
C ILE A 540 15.92 5.91 -11.77
N PHE A 541 14.70 5.77 -11.24
CA PHE A 541 14.39 5.10 -9.99
C PHE A 541 13.78 3.73 -10.27
N ASP A 542 14.29 2.69 -9.63
CA ASP A 542 13.64 1.38 -9.57
C ASP A 542 12.93 1.25 -8.23
N LEU A 543 11.72 0.70 -8.26
CA LEU A 543 10.81 0.60 -7.12
C LEU A 543 10.42 -0.85 -6.88
N GLU A 544 10.33 -1.22 -5.61
CA GLU A 544 9.85 -2.54 -5.17
C GLU A 544 8.36 -2.74 -5.46
N GLN A 545 7.59 -1.65 -5.45
CA GLN A 545 6.16 -1.60 -5.76
C GLN A 545 5.75 -0.21 -6.25
N PRO A 546 4.60 -0.07 -6.94
CA PRO A 546 3.99 1.23 -7.19
C PRO A 546 3.89 2.03 -5.88
N GLY A 547 4.41 3.25 -5.86
CA GLY A 547 4.55 4.02 -4.63
C GLY A 547 4.98 5.45 -4.90
N ARG A 548 5.31 6.18 -3.84
CA ARG A 548 5.61 7.61 -3.92
C ARG A 548 7.01 7.92 -3.41
N THR A 549 7.74 8.69 -4.21
CA THR A 549 9.10 9.13 -3.94
C THR A 549 9.16 10.64 -3.98
N HIS A 550 9.56 11.25 -2.87
CA HIS A 550 9.91 12.64 -2.73
C HIS A 550 11.43 12.79 -2.86
N ILE A 551 11.85 13.83 -3.56
CA ILE A 551 13.23 14.20 -3.82
C ILE A 551 13.38 15.64 -3.33
N SER A 552 14.48 15.95 -2.66
CA SER A 552 14.80 17.31 -2.27
C SER A 552 16.29 17.64 -2.44
N ASN A 553 16.67 18.90 -2.31
CA ASN A 553 18.03 19.44 -2.33
C ASN A 553 18.95 18.95 -3.48
N PRO A 554 18.51 18.94 -4.75
CA PRO A 554 19.39 18.60 -5.85
C PRO A 554 20.48 19.65 -6.02
N ARG A 555 21.73 19.19 -6.05
CA ARG A 555 22.91 20.02 -6.21
C ARG A 555 24.07 19.22 -6.78
N MET A 556 24.94 19.90 -7.50
CA MET A 556 26.23 19.35 -7.88
C MET A 556 27.22 19.53 -6.73
N ILE A 557 28.05 18.52 -6.50
CA ILE A 557 29.20 18.55 -5.59
C ILE A 557 30.43 18.33 -6.47
N ASP A 558 31.35 19.29 -6.48
CA ASP A 558 32.61 19.19 -7.22
C ASP A 558 33.40 17.96 -6.75
N GLY A 559 33.84 17.16 -7.72
CA GLY A 559 34.66 15.97 -7.49
C GLY A 559 36.14 16.31 -7.32
N ASP A 560 36.89 15.41 -6.68
CA ASP A 560 38.35 15.44 -6.73
C ASP A 560 38.81 14.97 -8.13
N HIS A 561 38.86 15.92 -9.07
CA HIS A 561 39.14 15.68 -10.49
C HIS A 561 40.50 15.01 -10.75
N ASP A 562 41.43 15.08 -9.80
CA ASP A 562 42.77 14.47 -9.90
C ASP A 562 42.74 12.95 -9.63
N SER A 563 41.66 12.43 -9.03
CA SER A 563 41.47 11.01 -8.71
C SER A 563 40.51 10.27 -9.67
N TYR A 564 39.86 10.99 -10.59
CA TYR A 564 38.86 10.43 -11.47
C TYR A 564 39.47 9.77 -12.70
N THR A 565 39.41 8.44 -12.75
CA THR A 565 39.68 7.66 -13.96
C THR A 565 38.35 7.43 -14.70
N PRO A 566 38.12 7.97 -15.91
CA PRO A 566 36.94 7.63 -16.69
C PRO A 566 36.90 6.12 -16.91
N PRO A 567 35.71 5.47 -16.91
CA PRO A 567 35.62 4.09 -17.33
C PRO A 567 36.11 4.02 -18.77
N VAL A 568 37.31 3.46 -18.92
CA VAL A 568 37.93 3.10 -20.19
C VAL A 568 36.97 2.10 -20.84
N LEU A 569 36.56 2.38 -22.08
CA LEU A 569 36.08 1.33 -22.98
C LEU A 569 37.18 0.27 -22.94
N ILE A 570 36.94 -0.87 -22.30
CA ILE A 570 37.92 -1.94 -22.28
C ILE A 570 38.05 -2.35 -23.75
N GLU A 571 39.12 -1.92 -24.43
CA GLU A 571 39.52 -2.50 -25.71
C GLU A 571 39.55 -4.02 -25.49
N GLY A 572 38.62 -4.72 -26.13
CA GLY A 572 38.30 -6.10 -25.74
C GLY A 572 36.87 -6.35 -25.25
N THR A 573 35.90 -5.45 -25.41
CA THR A 573 34.50 -5.73 -25.03
C THR A 573 33.73 -6.34 -26.22
N PRO A 574 33.09 -7.51 -26.08
CA PRO A 574 32.42 -8.17 -27.20
C PRO A 574 31.17 -7.40 -27.69
N GLU A 575 31.05 -7.26 -29.01
CA GLU A 575 29.96 -6.56 -29.69
C GLU A 575 29.04 -7.57 -30.39
N PHE A 576 27.74 -7.46 -30.14
CA PHE A 576 26.72 -8.35 -30.69
C PHE A 576 25.79 -7.53 -31.58
N SER A 577 25.27 -8.14 -32.64
CA SER A 577 24.28 -7.47 -33.49
C SER A 577 23.14 -8.39 -33.87
N PHE A 578 21.98 -7.84 -34.19
CA PHE A 578 20.75 -8.58 -34.37
C PHE A 578 20.01 -7.95 -35.55
N GLU A 579 19.66 -8.70 -36.59
CA GLU A 579 18.99 -8.12 -37.76
C GLU A 579 17.48 -8.06 -37.52
N ALA A 580 16.91 -6.85 -37.44
CA ALA A 580 15.48 -6.66 -37.18
C ALA A 580 14.72 -6.48 -38.51
N ASN A 581 13.98 -7.51 -38.95
CA ASN A 581 13.05 -7.35 -40.07
C ASN A 581 11.77 -6.61 -39.62
N ALA A 582 11.18 -5.80 -40.50
CA ALA A 582 10.19 -4.77 -40.17
C ALA A 582 8.85 -5.25 -39.59
N GLU A 583 8.63 -6.56 -39.42
CA GLU A 583 7.37 -7.14 -38.90
C GLU A 583 7.54 -8.14 -37.72
N ASN A 584 8.67 -8.14 -36.99
CA ASN A 584 8.97 -8.87 -35.74
C ASN A 584 9.69 -10.26 -35.88
N PRO A 585 11.03 -10.29 -35.82
CA PRO A 585 11.85 -11.50 -36.02
C PRO A 585 12.19 -12.32 -34.75
N PHE A 586 11.78 -11.89 -33.55
CA PHE A 586 12.06 -12.59 -32.28
C PHE A 586 10.79 -12.96 -31.49
N GLY A 587 9.61 -12.62 -31.99
CA GLY A 587 8.36 -12.82 -31.26
C GLY A 587 8.29 -11.94 -30.00
N ASP A 588 8.25 -12.56 -28.82
CA ASP A 588 8.14 -11.88 -27.50
C ASP A 588 9.47 -11.85 -26.71
N TRP A 589 10.61 -12.08 -27.38
CA TRP A 589 11.94 -12.13 -26.77
C TRP A 589 12.74 -10.85 -26.98
N PHE A 590 13.36 -10.34 -25.91
CA PHE A 590 14.01 -9.03 -25.84
C PHE A 590 15.38 -9.12 -25.14
N PRO A 591 16.33 -8.23 -25.44
CA PRO A 591 17.60 -8.19 -24.72
C PRO A 591 17.44 -7.76 -23.25
N ALA A 592 18.22 -8.36 -22.34
CA ALA A 592 18.21 -8.11 -20.90
C ALA A 592 19.59 -7.67 -20.36
N ASN A 593 19.73 -7.50 -19.04
CA ASN A 593 20.83 -6.81 -18.33
C ASN A 593 22.27 -7.12 -18.81
N ASP A 594 23.19 -6.20 -18.50
CA ASP A 594 24.62 -6.16 -18.91
C ASP A 594 24.89 -5.70 -20.34
N ILE A 595 24.00 -4.90 -20.92
CA ILE A 595 24.23 -4.22 -22.19
C ILE A 595 24.67 -2.78 -21.93
N ALA A 596 25.93 -2.47 -22.27
CA ALA A 596 26.52 -1.13 -22.21
C ALA A 596 25.94 -0.18 -23.26
N GLU A 597 25.58 -0.68 -24.44
CA GLU A 597 25.11 0.16 -25.54
C GLU A 597 24.11 -0.58 -26.44
N ILE A 598 23.07 0.13 -26.89
CA ILE A 598 22.07 -0.35 -27.85
C ILE A 598 21.99 0.64 -29.01
N LYS A 599 22.19 0.18 -30.24
CA LYS A 599 22.12 1.00 -31.46
C LYS A 599 21.34 0.28 -32.54
N VAL A 600 20.63 1.00 -33.40
CA VAL A 600 20.06 0.41 -34.63
C VAL A 600 20.80 0.99 -35.83
N VAL A 601 21.51 0.15 -36.58
CA VAL A 601 22.28 0.54 -37.77
C VAL A 601 21.89 -0.40 -38.91
N ASP A 602 21.44 0.18 -40.03
CA ASP A 602 21.00 -0.53 -41.24
C ASP A 602 19.91 -1.60 -41.00
N GLY A 603 18.96 -1.30 -40.10
CA GLY A 603 17.88 -2.23 -39.73
C GLY A 603 18.32 -3.35 -38.78
N GLN A 604 19.58 -3.32 -38.31
CA GLN A 604 20.11 -4.26 -37.33
C GLN A 604 20.23 -3.57 -35.97
N LEU A 605 19.70 -4.18 -34.92
CA LEU A 605 19.90 -3.83 -33.51
C LEU A 605 21.27 -4.34 -33.04
N HIS A 606 22.23 -3.46 -32.81
CA HIS A 606 23.55 -3.73 -32.23
C HIS A 606 23.50 -3.55 -30.72
N LEU A 607 23.97 -4.54 -29.98
CA LEU A 607 24.10 -4.55 -28.53
C LEU A 607 25.58 -4.69 -28.17
N THR A 608 26.11 -3.75 -27.40
CA THR A 608 27.46 -3.84 -26.85
C THR A 608 27.34 -4.23 -25.38
N SER A 609 28.00 -5.31 -24.96
CA SER A 609 27.91 -5.78 -23.58
C SER A 609 28.77 -4.93 -22.63
N ALA A 610 28.26 -4.66 -21.43
CA ALA A 610 28.98 -4.03 -20.31
C ALA A 610 29.84 -5.03 -19.52
N GLY A 611 29.62 -6.33 -19.73
CA GLY A 611 30.39 -7.46 -19.20
C GLY A 611 30.57 -8.54 -20.28
N GLU A 612 30.89 -9.79 -19.91
CA GLU A 612 31.17 -10.85 -20.90
C GLU A 612 29.91 -11.62 -21.39
N ASP A 613 28.72 -11.35 -20.83
CA ASP A 613 27.61 -12.31 -20.78
C ASP A 613 26.21 -11.75 -21.22
N PRO A 614 26.02 -11.21 -22.43
CA PRO A 614 24.72 -10.69 -22.86
C PRO A 614 23.69 -11.80 -23.16
N TYR A 615 22.41 -11.57 -22.79
CA TYR A 615 21.34 -12.56 -22.97
C TYR A 615 19.98 -11.98 -23.40
N LEU A 616 19.11 -12.85 -23.91
CA LEU A 616 17.73 -12.58 -24.32
C LEU A 616 16.73 -13.15 -23.30
N VAL A 617 15.65 -12.42 -23.02
CA VAL A 617 14.55 -12.78 -22.12
C VAL A 617 13.20 -12.73 -22.82
N ALA A 618 12.29 -13.65 -22.51
CA ALA A 618 10.93 -13.68 -23.02
C ALA A 618 9.94 -12.97 -22.09
N ASN A 619 9.18 -12.00 -22.61
CA ASN A 619 8.27 -11.21 -21.78
C ASN A 619 6.87 -11.88 -21.61
N ARG A 620 6.42 -12.68 -22.59
CA ARG A 620 5.07 -13.34 -22.57
C ARG A 620 5.03 -14.81 -23.00
N LYS A 621 5.98 -15.30 -23.80
CA LYS A 621 6.02 -16.70 -24.27
C LYS A 621 7.22 -17.44 -23.68
N HIS A 622 6.94 -18.31 -22.72
CA HIS A 622 7.86 -19.35 -22.29
C HIS A 622 7.45 -20.69 -22.91
N PHE A 623 8.38 -21.61 -23.07
CA PHE A 623 8.09 -22.96 -23.53
C PHE A 623 8.66 -23.99 -22.56
N LEU A 624 8.06 -25.18 -22.52
CA LEU A 624 8.61 -26.29 -21.73
C LEU A 624 9.61 -27.04 -22.60
N ALA A 625 10.84 -27.27 -22.11
CA ALA A 625 11.89 -27.91 -22.89
C ALA A 625 11.46 -29.27 -23.46
N GLY A 626 10.74 -30.07 -22.67
CA GLY A 626 10.19 -31.37 -23.08
C GLY A 626 9.07 -31.32 -24.13
N THR A 627 8.54 -30.15 -24.45
CA THR A 627 7.49 -29.96 -25.48
C THR A 627 8.01 -29.31 -26.76
N VAL A 628 9.34 -29.16 -26.90
CA VAL A 628 9.96 -28.55 -28.07
C VAL A 628 10.61 -29.63 -28.94
N GLY A 629 10.10 -29.75 -30.16
CA GLY A 629 10.70 -30.58 -31.21
C GLY A 629 12.05 -30.04 -31.66
N GLU A 630 12.16 -28.74 -31.92
CA GLU A 630 13.41 -28.11 -32.38
C GLU A 630 13.47 -26.60 -32.13
N VAL A 631 14.62 -26.09 -31.68
CA VAL A 631 14.94 -24.65 -31.70
C VAL A 631 15.94 -24.38 -32.80
N VAL A 632 15.64 -23.42 -33.67
CA VAL A 632 16.50 -23.02 -34.78
C VAL A 632 17.05 -21.62 -34.53
N LEU A 633 18.37 -21.50 -34.52
CA LEU A 633 19.09 -20.24 -34.37
C LEU A 633 19.90 -19.98 -35.64
N ARG A 634 19.68 -18.83 -36.30
CA ARG A 634 20.50 -18.40 -37.45
C ARG A 634 21.49 -17.35 -36.97
N ILE A 635 22.78 -17.67 -37.06
CA ILE A 635 23.86 -16.87 -36.51
C ILE A 635 24.96 -16.63 -37.54
N ARG A 636 25.56 -15.44 -37.58
CA ARG A 636 26.82 -15.14 -38.26
C ARG A 636 27.89 -14.84 -37.23
N SER A 637 29.12 -15.27 -37.48
CA SER A 637 30.28 -14.90 -36.66
C SER A 637 31.43 -14.54 -37.59
N ASP A 638 32.20 -13.52 -37.24
CA ASP A 638 33.43 -13.14 -37.95
C ASP A 638 34.66 -13.94 -37.48
N GLN A 639 34.52 -14.79 -36.47
CA GLN A 639 35.58 -15.69 -35.97
C GLN A 639 35.11 -17.13 -35.74
N ALA A 640 36.02 -18.07 -35.99
CA ALA A 640 35.80 -19.51 -35.88
C ALA A 640 36.13 -20.03 -34.47
N GLY A 641 35.37 -20.99 -33.96
CA GLY A 641 35.63 -21.67 -32.68
C GLY A 641 34.35 -22.06 -31.92
N HIS A 642 34.46 -22.29 -30.61
CA HIS A 642 33.36 -22.82 -29.80
C HIS A 642 32.61 -21.72 -29.03
N ALA A 643 31.34 -21.49 -29.36
CA ALA A 643 30.42 -20.65 -28.60
C ALA A 643 29.67 -21.49 -27.56
N GLN A 644 29.37 -20.91 -26.40
CA GLN A 644 28.62 -21.58 -25.35
C GLN A 644 27.22 -20.96 -25.25
N ILE A 645 26.19 -21.81 -25.22
CA ILE A 645 24.80 -21.36 -25.23
C ILE A 645 24.13 -21.88 -23.97
N PHE A 646 23.65 -20.98 -23.12
CA PHE A 646 22.97 -21.28 -21.87
C PHE A 646 21.50 -20.94 -21.98
N TRP A 647 20.65 -21.70 -21.28
CA TRP A 647 19.22 -21.38 -21.19
C TRP A 647 18.72 -21.46 -19.76
N ASN A 648 17.63 -20.75 -19.47
CA ASN A 648 17.17 -20.53 -18.11
C ASN A 648 15.66 -20.26 -18.02
N SER A 649 15.07 -20.45 -16.83
CA SER A 649 13.65 -20.33 -16.51
C SER A 649 13.23 -18.94 -16.01
N GLY A 650 14.15 -17.97 -15.96
CA GLY A 650 13.93 -16.59 -15.49
C GLY A 650 13.92 -16.40 -13.98
N ASP A 651 13.75 -17.48 -13.20
CA ASP A 651 13.77 -17.46 -11.73
C ASP A 651 15.06 -18.07 -11.14
N GLU A 652 15.93 -18.65 -11.97
CA GLU A 652 17.22 -19.27 -11.60
C GLU A 652 18.40 -18.55 -12.27
N SER A 653 19.65 -18.92 -11.98
CA SER A 653 20.84 -18.38 -12.66
C SER A 653 21.29 -19.31 -13.81
N PHE A 654 21.95 -18.76 -14.84
CA PHE A 654 22.60 -19.58 -15.88
C PHE A 654 23.60 -20.57 -15.27
N SER A 655 23.55 -21.85 -15.67
CA SER A 655 24.42 -22.90 -15.13
C SER A 655 25.09 -23.74 -16.22
N GLU A 656 26.32 -24.20 -15.96
CA GLU A 656 27.08 -25.06 -16.88
C GLU A 656 26.40 -26.41 -17.14
N GLU A 657 25.60 -26.91 -16.18
CA GLU A 657 24.83 -28.14 -16.34
C GLU A 657 23.73 -28.03 -17.41
N ARG A 658 23.36 -26.79 -17.76
CA ARG A 658 22.31 -26.43 -18.71
C ARG A 658 22.88 -25.61 -19.87
N GLN A 659 24.06 -26.02 -20.33
CA GLN A 659 24.78 -25.39 -21.43
C GLN A 659 24.90 -26.33 -22.63
N VAL A 660 24.79 -25.77 -23.83
CA VAL A 660 25.14 -26.43 -25.09
C VAL A 660 26.32 -25.71 -25.74
N THR A 661 27.38 -26.44 -26.08
CA THR A 661 28.53 -25.88 -26.79
C THR A 661 28.42 -26.14 -28.28
N GLN A 662 28.59 -25.10 -29.09
CA GLN A 662 28.45 -25.16 -30.55
C GLN A 662 29.68 -24.59 -31.25
N THR A 663 30.17 -25.29 -32.27
CA THR A 663 31.25 -24.78 -33.13
C THR A 663 30.68 -23.88 -34.22
N LEU A 664 31.23 -22.67 -34.36
CA LEU A 664 30.97 -21.74 -35.46
C LEU A 664 32.17 -21.69 -36.40
N LYS A 665 31.92 -21.53 -37.69
CA LYS A 665 32.96 -21.52 -38.73
C LYS A 665 33.62 -20.15 -38.90
N GLY A 666 32.97 -19.08 -38.46
CA GLY A 666 33.61 -17.75 -38.43
C GLY A 666 33.86 -17.11 -39.78
N THR A 667 33.10 -17.49 -40.81
CA THR A 667 33.31 -17.00 -42.19
C THR A 667 32.60 -15.68 -42.44
N GLY A 668 31.82 -15.16 -41.49
CA GLY A 668 30.88 -14.07 -41.67
C GLY A 668 29.58 -14.47 -42.39
N ASP A 669 29.47 -15.71 -42.86
CA ASP A 669 28.25 -16.26 -43.46
C ASP A 669 27.24 -16.69 -42.39
N VAL A 670 25.97 -16.83 -42.79
CA VAL A 670 24.90 -17.36 -41.94
C VAL A 670 25.04 -18.85 -41.74
N GLU A 671 25.09 -19.24 -40.48
CA GLU A 671 25.06 -20.62 -40.01
C GLU A 671 23.74 -20.88 -39.28
N THR A 672 23.12 -22.02 -39.58
CA THR A 672 21.88 -22.45 -38.91
C THR A 672 22.20 -23.52 -37.89
N LEU A 673 21.93 -23.21 -36.62
CA LEU A 673 22.10 -24.10 -35.47
C LEU A 673 20.74 -24.66 -35.06
N ARG A 674 20.71 -25.93 -34.68
CA ARG A 674 19.48 -26.66 -34.36
C ARG A 674 19.63 -27.37 -33.03
N PHE A 675 18.75 -27.06 -32.08
CA PHE A 675 18.80 -27.61 -30.72
C PHE A 675 17.52 -28.39 -30.42
N LYS A 676 17.68 -29.62 -29.94
CA LYS A 676 16.55 -30.43 -29.45
C LYS A 676 16.57 -30.46 -27.93
N LEU A 677 15.98 -29.44 -27.32
CA LEU A 677 16.03 -29.25 -25.87
C LEU A 677 15.34 -30.38 -25.10
N SER A 678 14.36 -31.05 -25.71
CA SER A 678 13.68 -32.22 -25.18
C SER A 678 14.58 -33.45 -25.01
N GLU A 679 15.67 -33.56 -25.77
CA GLU A 679 16.60 -34.70 -25.73
C GLU A 679 17.78 -34.47 -24.74
N HIS A 680 17.89 -33.29 -24.14
CA HIS A 680 19.01 -32.96 -23.27
C HIS A 680 18.75 -33.42 -21.82
N PRO A 681 19.70 -34.16 -21.19
CA PRO A 681 19.46 -34.90 -19.94
C PRO A 681 19.05 -34.07 -18.71
N ASN A 682 19.32 -32.77 -18.72
CA ASN A 682 19.16 -31.87 -17.58
C ASN A 682 18.00 -30.87 -17.74
N TRP A 683 17.22 -30.95 -18.82
CA TRP A 683 16.15 -29.97 -19.11
C TRP A 683 14.74 -30.47 -18.84
N GLY A 684 14.52 -31.79 -18.85
CA GLY A 684 13.24 -32.43 -18.50
C GLY A 684 12.02 -31.70 -19.08
N SER A 685 11.04 -31.38 -18.23
CA SER A 685 9.86 -30.56 -18.58
C SER A 685 9.98 -29.12 -18.10
N GLN A 686 11.19 -28.59 -17.92
CA GLN A 686 11.38 -27.27 -17.33
C GLN A 686 10.97 -26.13 -18.27
N ARG A 687 10.52 -25.03 -17.67
CA ARG A 687 10.13 -23.80 -18.36
C ARG A 687 11.37 -23.01 -18.77
N ILE A 688 11.42 -22.58 -20.03
CA ILE A 688 12.49 -21.74 -20.58
C ILE A 688 11.94 -20.36 -20.91
N SER A 689 12.59 -19.32 -20.38
CA SER A 689 12.28 -17.91 -20.65
C SER A 689 13.51 -17.03 -20.85
N GLU A 690 14.72 -17.58 -20.77
CA GLU A 690 15.98 -16.86 -21.00
C GLU A 690 16.98 -17.68 -21.82
N LEU A 691 17.78 -17.01 -22.64
CA LEU A 691 18.82 -17.57 -23.52
C LEU A 691 20.06 -16.66 -23.52
N ARG A 692 21.22 -17.19 -23.15
CA ARG A 692 22.53 -16.51 -23.21
C ARG A 692 23.45 -17.17 -24.24
N ILE A 693 24.22 -16.37 -24.97
CA ILE A 693 25.23 -16.88 -25.90
C ILE A 693 26.57 -16.22 -25.59
N ASP A 694 27.51 -17.03 -25.11
CA ASP A 694 28.86 -16.58 -24.80
C ASP A 694 29.74 -16.76 -26.05
N PRO A 695 30.49 -15.71 -26.44
CA PRO A 695 31.26 -15.72 -27.66
C PRO A 695 32.54 -16.53 -27.52
N ILE A 696 33.04 -17.00 -28.68
CA ILE A 696 34.24 -17.85 -28.81
C ILE A 696 35.49 -17.22 -28.16
N ASN A 697 35.67 -15.92 -28.39
CA ASN A 697 36.73 -15.11 -27.80
C ASN A 697 36.08 -13.87 -27.20
N ARG A 698 36.15 -13.73 -25.88
CA ARG A 698 35.45 -12.70 -25.08
C ARG A 698 35.98 -11.27 -25.27
N GLY A 699 36.35 -10.86 -26.48
CA GLY A 699 36.70 -9.46 -26.70
C GLY A 699 36.96 -8.92 -28.10
N ASN A 700 36.80 -9.68 -29.18
CA ASN A 700 36.97 -9.14 -30.55
C ASN A 700 36.17 -9.93 -31.60
N THR A 701 35.12 -10.63 -31.17
CA THR A 701 34.26 -11.41 -32.08
C THR A 701 32.93 -10.69 -32.24
N ARG A 702 32.58 -10.37 -33.49
CA ARG A 702 31.27 -9.88 -33.85
C ARG A 702 30.37 -11.06 -34.21
N MET A 703 29.34 -11.27 -33.38
CA MET A 703 28.30 -12.26 -33.63
C MET A 703 26.97 -11.60 -33.94
N VAL A 704 26.27 -12.12 -34.95
CA VAL A 704 24.98 -11.61 -35.41
C VAL A 704 23.90 -12.68 -35.33
N ILE A 705 22.83 -12.47 -34.57
CA ILE A 705 21.67 -13.39 -34.59
C ILE A 705 20.60 -12.82 -35.54
N GLU A 706 20.27 -13.57 -36.58
CA GLU A 706 19.26 -13.16 -37.57
C GLU A 706 17.86 -13.65 -37.25
N ALA A 707 17.76 -14.83 -36.65
CA ALA A 707 16.49 -15.48 -36.38
C ALA A 707 16.60 -16.45 -35.21
N PHE A 708 15.53 -16.48 -34.41
CA PHE A 708 15.34 -17.43 -33.32
C PHE A 708 13.92 -18.01 -33.43
N GLU A 709 13.82 -19.29 -33.74
CA GLU A 709 12.55 -19.98 -33.97
C GLU A 709 12.41 -21.18 -33.05
N VAL A 710 11.21 -21.38 -32.51
CA VAL A 710 10.87 -22.54 -31.67
C VAL A 710 9.77 -23.32 -32.36
N HIS A 711 10.08 -24.57 -32.72
CA HIS A 711 9.19 -25.48 -33.42
C HIS A 711 8.71 -26.59 -32.45
N PRO A 712 7.39 -26.81 -32.33
CA PRO A 712 6.82 -27.83 -31.44
C PRO A 712 7.22 -29.27 -31.81
#